data_AF-A0A835VDZ8-F1
#
_entry.id   AF-A0A835VDZ8-F1
#
_cell.length_a   1.000
_cell.length_b   1.000
_cell.length_c   1.000
_cell.angle_alpha   90.00
_cell.angle_beta   90.00
_cell.angle_gamma   90.00
#
_symmetry.space_group_name_H-M   'P 1'
#
loop_
_entity.id
_entity.type
_entity.pdbx_description
1 polymer ?
#
loop_
_entity_poly.entity_id
_entity_poly.type
_entity_poly.pdbx_seq_one_letter_code
_entity_poly.pdbx_strand_id
1 'polypeptide(L)'
;MLPSSSEFLPAEERTCTKNNSMASLRLNEASFIASLMPKKEIGADRFIESHPTYDGRGVIIAIFDSGIDPAASGLQVTSDRKPKIIDILDCTGSGDVDTSKVVKVDADGYIAGASGARLLINPSWRNPSQEWHIGCKLVYELFTEELMSRIKKERKKRWHEKNQEAISNAIEHLNDFDKKNPIIEDSELQRFREDLQNKLDFLKRNIVSIVTDCSPHGTHVAGIAAAFHPEEPLLNGVAPGAQLISCKIGDTRIDSRQLGLHKCDLINMSYGGPTLLPDYGRFINLVNEVVGKHRLLFIASAGNNGPALSTVGAPGGTSSNIIGVGAYVSEMAVELTLSSRGPTADGDLGVCISAPGGAVAPVPTWTLQSRMLKGGTSMASPSACGGVALIVSAMKAEGIVISPYTIRKALENTAMPISDVPIEKLTMGQGVMQVDRLACSGTYQLLTVGPISRGIYLRGGCACQEVSELYGIRQWTIKVVPIFHEDASYLEEVVPFEEFMQLQSTEKMVAQAPEYLLLTNNGRSFNIVVDPTNLSNGLHYYEVYGVDFKAPWRGPLFRVPITIVKPISPVGQPPLVSFLDVAFLPGTIFLPMQDWVAQNHAVESTLTRNRLEDMMVWLDHVEWLLYHDLILPSRRNKPKVTVTLDSYEHGKECLGLIRLEEATVDVLHNGVTLKQNNGKHSRERDDKGNSLM
;
A
#
# COMPACT_ATOMS: atom_id res chain seq x y z
N MET A 1 -25.04 -38.99 -32.66
CA MET A 1 -25.79 -38.33 -33.73
C MET A 1 -25.45 -36.86 -33.69
N LEU A 2 -24.74 -36.37 -34.71
CA LEU A 2 -24.45 -34.95 -34.93
C LEU A 2 -25.73 -34.18 -35.29
N PRO A 3 -25.69 -32.84 -35.19
CA PRO A 3 -25.90 -32.06 -36.40
C PRO A 3 -24.77 -31.07 -36.66
N SER A 4 -24.44 -30.96 -37.95
CA SER A 4 -23.45 -30.11 -38.59
C SER A 4 -24.11 -28.94 -39.34
N SER A 5 -23.26 -28.03 -39.85
CA SER A 5 -23.46 -26.92 -40.81
C SER A 5 -24.22 -25.69 -40.29
N SER A 6 -23.60 -24.52 -40.09
CA SER A 6 -22.91 -23.60 -41.02
C SER A 6 -23.88 -22.72 -41.82
N GLU A 7 -24.18 -21.53 -41.29
CA GLU A 7 -24.61 -20.38 -42.09
C GLU A 7 -23.73 -19.18 -41.73
N PHE A 8 -22.87 -18.84 -42.68
CA PHE A 8 -22.16 -17.57 -42.75
C PHE A 8 -23.17 -16.47 -43.14
N LEU A 9 -23.27 -15.40 -42.35
CA LEU A 9 -23.93 -14.16 -42.76
C LEU A 9 -22.90 -13.21 -43.42
N PRO A 10 -23.28 -12.44 -44.45
CA PRO A 10 -22.33 -11.76 -45.32
C PRO A 10 -21.77 -10.48 -44.71
N ALA A 11 -20.57 -10.11 -45.17
CA ALA A 11 -19.95 -8.81 -44.91
C ALA A 11 -20.73 -7.70 -45.63
N GLU A 12 -21.39 -6.83 -44.87
CA GLU A 12 -21.92 -5.56 -45.40
C GLU A 12 -20.83 -4.49 -45.41
N GLU A 13 -20.64 -3.89 -46.59
CA GLU A 13 -19.79 -2.74 -46.85
C GLU A 13 -20.17 -1.56 -45.94
N ARG A 14 -19.21 -1.09 -45.12
CA ARG A 14 -19.36 0.15 -44.36
C ARG A 14 -19.25 1.36 -45.29
N THR A 15 -20.35 1.78 -45.90
CA THR A 15 -20.47 3.14 -46.43
C THR A 15 -20.58 4.14 -45.28
N CYS A 16 -19.59 5.03 -45.20
CA CYS A 16 -19.51 6.13 -44.25
C CYS A 16 -20.63 7.16 -44.50
N THR A 17 -21.75 7.03 -43.78
CA THR A 17 -22.70 8.14 -43.60
C THR A 17 -22.38 8.83 -42.28
N LYS A 18 -21.79 10.03 -42.38
CA LYS A 18 -21.60 10.99 -41.28
C LYS A 18 -22.96 11.35 -40.67
N ASN A 19 -23.41 10.61 -39.66
CA ASN A 19 -24.48 11.08 -38.79
C ASN A 19 -23.92 12.08 -37.78
N ASN A 20 -24.08 13.33 -38.16
CA ASN A 20 -23.79 14.52 -37.37
C ASN A 20 -24.85 14.68 -36.26
N SER A 21 -24.86 13.78 -35.28
CA SER A 21 -25.63 13.96 -34.02
C SER A 21 -24.69 14.02 -32.83
N MET A 22 -23.67 14.87 -32.92
CA MET A 22 -22.98 15.42 -31.74
C MET A 22 -23.89 16.50 -31.15
N ALA A 23 -25.06 16.08 -30.65
CA ALA A 23 -25.89 16.91 -29.81
C ALA A 23 -25.10 17.15 -28.52
N SER A 24 -24.83 18.42 -28.25
CA SER A 24 -24.12 18.92 -27.08
C SER A 24 -24.57 18.24 -25.77
N LEU A 25 -23.78 17.30 -25.27
CA LEU A 25 -23.85 16.90 -23.86
C LEU A 25 -23.43 18.13 -23.05
N ARG A 26 -24.42 18.86 -22.51
CA ARG A 26 -24.16 19.90 -21.50
C ARG A 26 -23.54 19.20 -20.30
N LEU A 27 -22.23 19.35 -20.11
CA LEU A 27 -21.57 19.02 -18.86
C LEU A 27 -22.27 19.78 -17.74
N ASN A 28 -23.00 19.07 -16.89
CA ASN A 28 -23.41 19.58 -15.59
C ASN A 28 -22.36 19.17 -14.54
N GLU A 29 -22.36 19.84 -13.39
CA GLU A 29 -21.38 19.63 -12.32
C GLU A 29 -21.26 18.14 -11.93
N ALA A 30 -22.39 17.43 -11.82
CA ALA A 30 -22.42 16.01 -11.51
C ALA A 30 -21.72 15.15 -12.59
N SER A 31 -21.95 15.42 -13.87
CA SER A 31 -21.31 14.69 -14.99
C SER A 31 -19.81 14.94 -15.09
N PHE A 32 -19.34 16.14 -14.75
CA PHE A 32 -17.91 16.47 -14.69
C PHE A 32 -17.21 15.75 -13.53
N ILE A 33 -17.85 15.70 -12.36
CA ILE A 33 -17.28 14.99 -11.21
C ILE A 33 -17.35 13.48 -11.43
N ALA A 34 -18.40 12.98 -12.10
CA ALA A 34 -18.53 11.57 -12.48
C ALA A 34 -17.36 11.08 -13.34
N SER A 35 -16.83 11.91 -14.24
CA SER A 35 -15.65 11.54 -15.04
C SER A 35 -14.36 11.43 -14.23
N LEU A 36 -14.36 11.90 -12.98
CA LEU A 36 -13.25 11.77 -12.04
C LEU A 36 -13.49 10.65 -11.01
N MET A 37 -14.52 9.82 -11.20
CA MET A 37 -14.80 8.65 -10.37
C MET A 37 -14.13 7.40 -10.96
N PRO A 38 -13.50 6.55 -10.14
CA PRO A 38 -12.67 5.45 -10.61
C PRO A 38 -13.48 4.19 -10.99
N LYS A 39 -14.49 4.33 -11.86
CA LYS A 39 -15.44 3.26 -12.20
C LYS A 39 -15.28 2.74 -13.64
N LYS A 40 -15.09 3.65 -14.59
CA LYS A 40 -15.14 3.35 -16.03
C LYS A 40 -13.95 2.53 -16.49
N GLU A 41 -12.76 2.88 -16.00
CA GLU A 41 -11.49 2.24 -16.35
C GLU A 41 -11.44 0.77 -15.93
N ILE A 42 -12.11 0.45 -14.80
CA ILE A 42 -12.19 -0.92 -14.25
C ILE A 42 -13.44 -1.67 -14.69
N GLY A 43 -14.31 -1.07 -15.51
CA GLY A 43 -15.56 -1.67 -15.99
C GLY A 43 -16.64 -1.87 -14.91
N ALA A 44 -16.53 -1.19 -13.75
CA ALA A 44 -17.50 -1.32 -12.67
C ALA A 44 -18.87 -0.75 -13.01
N ASP A 45 -18.90 0.33 -13.82
CA ASP A 45 -20.13 0.92 -14.35
C ASP A 45 -20.91 -0.10 -15.22
N ARG A 46 -20.23 -0.71 -16.21
CA ARG A 46 -20.81 -1.74 -17.08
C ARG A 46 -21.29 -2.96 -16.29
N PHE A 47 -20.53 -3.36 -15.26
CA PHE A 47 -20.89 -4.48 -14.40
C PHE A 47 -22.18 -4.20 -13.60
N ILE A 48 -22.29 -3.03 -12.96
CA ILE A 48 -23.48 -2.66 -12.18
C ILE A 48 -24.69 -2.43 -13.09
N GLU A 49 -24.51 -1.86 -14.28
CA GLU A 49 -25.60 -1.70 -15.27
C GLU A 49 -26.17 -3.05 -15.71
N SER A 50 -25.30 -4.05 -15.93
CA SER A 50 -25.71 -5.42 -16.29
C SER A 50 -26.22 -6.24 -15.09
N HIS A 51 -25.74 -5.94 -13.87
CA HIS A 51 -26.10 -6.66 -12.65
C HIS A 51 -26.44 -5.69 -11.50
N PRO A 52 -27.61 -5.01 -11.54
CA PRO A 52 -27.95 -3.96 -10.56
C PRO A 52 -28.03 -4.44 -9.11
N THR A 53 -28.16 -5.74 -8.90
CA THR A 53 -28.21 -6.36 -7.56
C THR A 53 -26.85 -6.79 -7.04
N TYR A 54 -25.78 -6.72 -7.84
CA TYR A 54 -24.42 -7.11 -7.45
C TYR A 54 -23.57 -5.86 -7.16
N ASP A 55 -24.19 -4.89 -6.48
CA ASP A 55 -23.64 -3.56 -6.17
C ASP A 55 -22.77 -3.53 -4.91
N GLY A 56 -22.36 -4.70 -4.39
CA GLY A 56 -21.62 -4.84 -3.13
C GLY A 56 -22.51 -5.25 -1.95
N ARG A 57 -23.82 -5.41 -2.12
CA ARG A 57 -24.69 -5.87 -1.04
C ARG A 57 -24.28 -7.24 -0.51
N GLY A 58 -24.40 -7.41 0.80
CA GLY A 58 -23.97 -8.62 1.49
C GLY A 58 -22.45 -8.74 1.68
N VAL A 59 -21.69 -7.71 1.31
CA VAL A 59 -20.24 -7.65 1.46
C VAL A 59 -19.85 -6.65 2.54
N ILE A 60 -18.91 -7.03 3.40
CA ILE A 60 -18.37 -6.19 4.47
C ILE A 60 -16.89 -5.91 4.19
N ILE A 61 -16.51 -4.64 4.13
CA ILE A 61 -15.14 -4.18 3.91
C ILE A 61 -14.60 -3.54 5.20
N ALA A 62 -13.47 -4.03 5.70
CA ALA A 62 -12.72 -3.36 6.74
C ALA A 62 -11.71 -2.37 6.12
N ILE A 63 -11.77 -1.10 6.54
CA ILE A 63 -10.88 -0.04 6.06
C ILE A 63 -9.83 0.23 7.14
N PHE A 64 -8.59 -0.16 6.86
CA PHE A 64 -7.44 0.04 7.73
C PHE A 64 -6.77 1.36 7.34
N ASP A 65 -7.07 2.42 8.09
CA ASP A 65 -6.65 3.78 7.73
C ASP A 65 -6.58 4.70 8.97
N SER A 66 -6.70 6.01 8.80
CA SER A 66 -6.71 7.04 9.84
C SER A 66 -8.03 7.15 10.63
N GLY A 67 -8.98 6.25 10.40
CA GLY A 67 -10.37 6.37 10.86
C GLY A 67 -11.28 7.02 9.83
N ILE A 68 -12.58 6.75 9.94
CA ILE A 68 -13.63 7.24 9.04
C ILE A 68 -14.59 8.13 9.82
N ASP A 69 -15.02 9.24 9.21
CA ASP A 69 -16.13 10.08 9.69
C ASP A 69 -17.48 9.53 9.16
N PRO A 70 -18.34 8.94 10.01
CA PRO A 70 -19.66 8.42 9.59
C PRO A 70 -20.64 9.51 9.15
N ALA A 71 -20.39 10.76 9.53
CA ALA A 71 -21.23 11.88 9.14
C ALA A 71 -20.88 12.42 7.74
N ALA A 72 -19.76 11.97 7.15
CA ALA A 72 -19.38 12.40 5.81
C ALA A 72 -20.40 11.93 4.75
N SER A 73 -20.63 12.76 3.73
CA SER A 73 -21.65 12.51 2.70
C SER A 73 -21.51 11.12 2.06
N GLY A 74 -22.62 10.40 1.96
CA GLY A 74 -22.69 9.09 1.32
C GLY A 74 -22.24 7.92 2.19
N LEU A 75 -21.85 8.17 3.46
CA LEU A 75 -21.45 7.14 4.42
C LEU A 75 -22.52 6.81 5.46
N GLN A 76 -23.79 7.17 5.20
CA GLN A 76 -24.89 6.94 6.14
C GLN A 76 -25.53 5.56 5.94
N VAL A 77 -25.93 5.25 4.72
CA VAL A 77 -26.68 4.04 4.38
C VAL A 77 -26.14 3.36 3.12
N THR A 78 -26.39 2.07 2.99
CA THR A 78 -26.17 1.30 1.76
C THR A 78 -27.33 1.50 0.78
N SER A 79 -27.15 1.03 -0.45
CA SER A 79 -28.21 0.98 -1.47
C SER A 79 -29.44 0.16 -1.02
N ASP A 80 -29.26 -0.83 -0.14
CA ASP A 80 -30.33 -1.63 0.49
C ASP A 80 -30.78 -1.11 1.86
N ARG A 81 -30.48 0.17 2.18
CA ARG A 81 -30.92 0.91 3.38
C ARG A 81 -30.43 0.38 4.72
N LYS A 82 -29.36 -0.41 4.72
CA LYS A 82 -28.66 -0.81 5.95
C LYS A 82 -27.70 0.31 6.38
N PRO A 83 -27.32 0.35 7.67
CA PRO A 83 -26.23 1.23 8.11
C PRO A 83 -24.97 0.95 7.28
N LYS A 84 -24.36 2.01 6.73
CA LYS A 84 -23.15 1.87 5.92
C LYS A 84 -21.96 1.48 6.78
N ILE A 85 -21.75 2.15 7.91
CA ILE A 85 -20.69 1.83 8.86
C ILE A 85 -21.31 1.02 10.00
N ILE A 86 -20.83 -0.22 10.18
CA ILE A 86 -21.36 -1.14 11.18
C ILE A 86 -20.51 -1.22 12.44
N ASP A 87 -19.23 -0.81 12.35
CA ASP A 87 -18.33 -0.77 13.50
C ASP A 87 -17.18 0.23 13.27
N ILE A 88 -16.64 0.77 14.36
CA ILE A 88 -15.56 1.77 14.38
C ILE A 88 -14.62 1.45 15.53
N LEU A 89 -13.36 1.18 15.20
CA LEU A 89 -12.35 0.68 16.13
C LEU A 89 -11.11 1.57 16.10
N ASP A 90 -10.58 1.92 17.27
CA ASP A 90 -9.24 2.48 17.40
C ASP A 90 -8.25 1.38 17.75
N CYS A 91 -7.44 0.97 16.77
CA CYS A 91 -6.54 -0.16 16.90
C CYS A 91 -5.22 0.26 17.58
N THR A 92 -4.96 1.56 17.65
CA THR A 92 -3.72 2.13 18.15
C THR A 92 -3.63 2.15 19.67
N GLY A 93 -4.78 2.03 20.36
CA GLY A 93 -4.92 2.34 21.79
C GLY A 93 -4.80 3.84 22.12
N SER A 94 -4.75 4.71 21.10
CA SER A 94 -4.68 6.16 21.30
C SER A 94 -5.96 6.73 21.89
N GLY A 95 -7.08 6.03 21.74
CA GLY A 95 -8.39 6.33 22.30
C GLY A 95 -8.61 5.78 23.70
N ASP A 96 -7.71 4.94 24.20
CA ASP A 96 -7.93 4.18 25.44
C ASP A 96 -7.94 5.07 26.68
N VAL A 97 -9.04 5.00 27.43
CA VAL A 97 -9.22 5.68 28.70
C VAL A 97 -9.19 4.64 29.82
N ASP A 98 -8.28 4.82 30.78
CA ASP A 98 -8.25 3.99 31.98
C ASP A 98 -9.49 4.31 32.85
N THR A 99 -10.36 3.31 32.99
CA THR A 99 -11.58 3.40 33.81
C THR A 99 -11.56 2.45 35.01
N SER A 100 -10.37 2.01 35.42
CA SER A 100 -10.18 1.13 36.58
C SER A 100 -10.67 1.73 37.90
N LYS A 101 -10.74 3.06 38.00
CA LYS A 101 -11.29 3.74 39.16
C LYS A 101 -12.81 3.65 39.16
N VAL A 102 -13.35 3.02 40.19
CA VAL A 102 -14.80 2.89 40.42
C VAL A 102 -15.23 3.83 41.53
N VAL A 103 -16.31 4.57 41.30
CA VAL A 103 -16.93 5.47 42.28
C VAL A 103 -18.42 5.20 42.39
N LYS A 104 -19.00 5.59 43.52
CA LYS A 104 -20.45 5.56 43.76
C LYS A 104 -20.98 6.98 43.84
N VAL A 105 -22.24 7.14 43.50
CA VAL A 105 -22.95 8.42 43.58
C VAL A 105 -23.11 8.79 45.05
N ASP A 106 -22.82 10.03 45.40
CA ASP A 106 -23.10 10.57 46.73
C ASP A 106 -24.61 10.86 46.92
N ALA A 107 -24.99 11.24 48.14
CA ALA A 107 -26.39 11.51 48.48
C ALA A 107 -27.01 12.66 47.65
N ASP A 108 -26.19 13.53 47.07
CA ASP A 108 -26.61 14.68 46.28
C ASP A 108 -26.66 14.39 44.77
N GLY A 109 -26.35 13.17 44.34
CA GLY A 109 -26.34 12.78 42.93
C GLY A 109 -25.00 13.00 42.20
N TYR A 110 -23.91 13.28 42.91
CA TYR A 110 -22.60 13.58 42.32
C TYR A 110 -21.60 12.43 42.43
N ILE A 111 -20.61 12.44 41.55
CA ILE A 111 -19.42 11.61 41.60
C ILE A 111 -18.15 12.46 41.53
N ALA A 112 -17.06 12.00 42.15
CA ALA A 112 -15.74 12.61 41.98
C ALA A 112 -15.09 12.05 40.71
N GLY A 113 -15.03 12.85 39.65
CA GLY A 113 -14.42 12.49 38.37
C GLY A 113 -12.91 12.20 38.49
N ALA A 114 -12.34 11.54 37.49
CA ALA A 114 -10.93 11.14 37.50
C ALA A 114 -9.96 12.35 37.53
N SER A 115 -10.40 13.51 37.03
CA SER A 115 -9.68 14.79 37.11
C SER A 115 -9.79 15.50 38.46
N GLY A 116 -10.56 14.94 39.41
CA GLY A 116 -10.92 15.60 40.67
C GLY A 116 -12.15 16.51 40.59
N ALA A 117 -12.72 16.73 39.40
CA ALA A 117 -13.93 17.53 39.23
C ALA A 117 -15.16 16.80 39.80
N ARG A 118 -16.09 17.54 40.43
CA ARG A 118 -17.35 17.01 40.93
C ARG A 118 -18.38 16.99 39.78
N LEU A 119 -18.87 15.81 39.39
CA LEU A 119 -19.74 15.62 38.23
C LEU A 119 -21.13 15.18 38.69
N LEU A 120 -22.18 15.88 38.24
CA LEU A 120 -23.58 15.49 38.51
C LEU A 120 -23.98 14.36 37.56
N ILE A 121 -24.48 13.26 38.10
CA ILE A 121 -25.01 12.14 37.31
C ILE A 121 -26.40 12.50 36.82
N ASN A 122 -26.66 12.26 35.53
CA ASN A 122 -27.99 12.47 34.97
C ASN A 122 -28.98 11.44 35.59
N PRO A 123 -30.06 11.89 36.26
CA PRO A 123 -31.00 10.97 36.92
C PRO A 123 -31.70 9.99 35.97
N SER A 124 -31.71 10.26 34.66
CA SER A 124 -32.30 9.37 33.65
C SER A 124 -31.44 8.15 33.31
N TRP A 125 -30.17 8.13 33.69
CA TRP A 125 -29.26 7.04 33.39
C TRP A 125 -29.53 5.83 34.29
N ARG A 126 -29.84 4.68 33.68
CA ARG A 126 -30.05 3.42 34.40
C ARG A 126 -28.71 2.71 34.60
N ASN A 127 -28.24 2.66 35.85
CA ASN A 127 -27.06 1.90 36.24
C ASN A 127 -27.43 0.81 37.26
N PRO A 128 -27.63 -0.46 36.83
CA PRO A 128 -28.03 -1.55 37.71
C PRO A 128 -27.00 -1.88 38.80
N SER A 129 -25.70 -1.71 38.53
CA SER A 129 -24.63 -2.04 39.48
C SER A 129 -24.41 -0.96 40.54
N GLN A 130 -24.92 0.27 40.30
CA GLN A 130 -24.63 1.47 41.11
C GLN A 130 -23.14 1.85 41.17
N GLU A 131 -22.32 1.23 40.33
CA GLU A 131 -20.89 1.47 40.22
C GLU A 131 -20.59 2.26 38.94
N TRP A 132 -19.88 3.38 39.09
CA TRP A 132 -19.50 4.26 37.98
C TRP A 132 -18.01 4.16 37.74
N HIS A 133 -17.64 3.63 36.58
CA HIS A 133 -16.26 3.58 36.11
C HIS A 133 -15.88 4.95 35.54
N ILE A 134 -14.81 5.55 36.06
CA ILE A 134 -14.40 6.90 35.70
C ILE A 134 -12.98 6.92 35.14
N GLY A 135 -12.78 7.73 34.12
CA GLY A 135 -11.49 7.97 33.50
C GLY A 135 -11.34 9.39 33.00
N CYS A 136 -10.12 9.79 32.66
CA CYS A 136 -9.84 11.10 32.08
C CYS A 136 -8.86 10.95 30.92
N LYS A 137 -9.05 11.79 29.90
CA LYS A 137 -8.16 11.87 28.74
C LYS A 137 -7.97 13.31 28.33
N LEU A 138 -6.76 13.66 27.89
CA LEU A 138 -6.46 15.00 27.45
C LEU A 138 -6.93 15.14 26.01
N VAL A 139 -7.77 16.15 25.77
CA VAL A 139 -8.45 16.36 24.47
C VAL A 139 -7.45 16.48 23.30
N TYR A 140 -6.24 16.95 23.55
CA TYR A 140 -5.21 17.07 22.52
C TYR A 140 -4.56 15.74 22.11
N GLU A 141 -4.76 14.67 22.87
CA GLU A 141 -4.32 13.32 22.52
C GLU A 141 -5.29 12.65 21.53
N LEU A 142 -6.48 13.21 21.35
CA LEU A 142 -7.55 12.65 20.51
C LEU A 142 -7.73 13.39 19.17
N PHE A 143 -7.26 14.64 19.07
CA PHE A 143 -7.56 15.54 17.96
C PHE A 143 -6.38 15.68 16.98
N THR A 144 -6.72 15.90 15.70
CA THR A 144 -5.74 16.10 14.61
C THR A 144 -4.82 17.28 14.87
N GLU A 145 -3.61 17.27 14.30
CA GLU A 145 -2.69 18.41 14.40
C GLU A 145 -3.29 19.72 13.85
N GLU A 146 -4.09 19.65 12.78
CA GLU A 146 -4.78 20.80 12.20
C GLU A 146 -5.84 21.38 13.14
N LEU A 147 -6.72 20.52 13.67
CA LEU A 147 -7.72 20.93 14.65
C LEU A 147 -7.04 21.46 15.91
N MET A 148 -5.97 20.80 16.36
CA MET A 148 -5.18 21.23 17.50
C MET A 148 -4.45 22.54 17.24
N SER A 149 -3.96 22.80 16.03
CA SER A 149 -3.35 24.08 15.64
C SER A 149 -4.39 25.21 15.72
N ARG A 150 -5.60 24.99 15.22
CA ARG A 150 -6.73 25.93 15.33
C ARG A 150 -7.14 26.17 16.78
N ILE A 151 -7.35 25.10 17.55
CA ILE A 151 -7.71 25.17 18.98
C ILE A 151 -6.59 25.84 19.79
N LYS A 152 -5.32 25.51 19.53
CA LYS A 152 -4.16 26.16 20.17
C LYS A 152 -4.13 27.64 19.82
N LYS A 153 -4.39 28.03 18.56
CA LYS A 153 -4.47 29.44 18.14
C LYS A 153 -5.58 30.19 18.89
N GLU A 154 -6.75 29.58 19.08
CA GLU A 154 -7.87 30.15 19.84
C GLU A 154 -7.61 30.20 21.36
N ARG A 155 -7.04 29.14 21.93
CA ARG A 155 -6.77 29.00 23.38
C ARG A 155 -5.52 29.75 23.84
N LYS A 156 -4.52 29.96 22.98
CA LYS A 156 -3.32 30.76 23.27
C LYS A 156 -3.69 32.18 23.71
N LYS A 157 -4.82 32.72 23.23
CA LYS A 157 -5.38 34.00 23.67
C LYS A 157 -5.87 34.00 25.14
N ARG A 158 -6.35 32.87 25.66
CA ARG A 158 -6.89 32.73 27.03
C ARG A 158 -5.90 32.12 28.04
N TRP A 159 -4.92 31.34 27.57
CA TRP A 159 -3.98 30.59 28.42
C TRP A 159 -2.82 31.44 28.95
N HIS A 160 -2.41 32.48 28.21
CA HIS A 160 -1.35 33.41 28.64
C HIS A 160 -1.70 34.20 29.91
N GLU A 161 -2.96 34.17 30.37
CA GLU A 161 -3.41 34.91 31.56
C GLU A 161 -3.30 34.11 32.88
N LYS A 162 -3.05 32.79 32.90
CA LYS A 162 -3.25 31.98 34.14
C LYS A 162 -2.26 30.86 34.51
N ASN A 163 -1.24 30.48 33.73
CA ASN A 163 -0.57 29.18 33.94
C ASN A 163 0.94 29.17 34.31
N GLN A 164 1.43 30.15 35.07
CA GLN A 164 2.81 30.13 35.61
C GLN A 164 2.93 29.72 37.09
N GLU A 165 1.83 29.61 37.83
CA GLU A 165 1.87 29.36 39.28
C GLU A 165 1.78 27.86 39.65
N ALA A 166 1.13 27.04 38.82
CA ALA A 166 0.86 25.62 39.13
C ALA A 166 2.06 24.67 38.92
N ILE A 167 3.04 25.06 38.09
CA ILE A 167 4.21 24.22 37.77
C ILE A 167 5.24 24.27 38.92
N SER A 168 5.29 25.36 39.69
CA SER A 168 6.22 25.50 40.81
C SER A 168 5.88 24.57 41.99
N ASN A 169 4.58 24.34 42.25
CA ASN A 169 4.11 23.52 43.37
C ASN A 169 4.33 22.00 43.17
N ALA A 170 4.43 21.53 41.92
CA ALA A 170 4.63 20.11 41.62
C ALA A 170 6.09 19.66 41.81
N ILE A 171 7.05 20.59 41.74
CA ILE A 171 8.48 20.33 41.90
C ILE A 171 8.85 20.19 43.39
N GLU A 172 8.16 20.91 44.29
CA GLU A 172 8.40 20.83 45.74
C GLU A 172 7.97 19.48 46.34
N HIS A 173 6.86 18.90 45.88
CA HIS A 173 6.36 17.62 46.41
C HIS A 173 7.20 16.40 46.02
N LEU A 174 7.94 16.46 44.90
CA LEU A 174 8.82 15.38 44.46
C LEU A 174 10.08 15.28 45.34
N ASN A 175 10.61 16.44 45.76
CA ASN A 175 11.78 16.52 46.64
C ASN A 175 11.50 16.04 48.08
N ASP A 176 10.24 16.08 48.53
CA ASP A 176 9.82 15.60 49.85
C ASP A 176 9.65 14.07 49.92
N PHE A 177 9.47 13.41 48.79
CA PHE A 177 9.37 11.95 48.70
C PHE A 177 10.75 11.28 48.79
N ASP A 178 11.75 11.83 48.12
CA ASP A 178 13.12 11.31 48.10
C ASP A 178 13.82 11.40 49.46
N LYS A 179 13.39 12.31 50.34
CA LYS A 179 13.90 12.42 51.73
C LYS A 179 13.42 11.31 52.67
N LYS A 180 12.32 10.63 52.36
CA LYS A 180 11.63 9.70 53.30
C LYS A 180 11.96 8.23 53.13
N ASN A 181 12.60 7.82 52.02
CA ASN A 181 12.93 6.41 51.76
C ASN A 181 14.43 6.26 51.43
N PRO A 182 15.32 6.28 52.43
CA PRO A 182 16.76 6.26 52.17
C PRO A 182 17.34 4.85 51.97
N ILE A 183 16.60 3.75 52.23
CA ILE A 183 17.12 2.39 52.08
C ILE A 183 16.07 1.48 51.40
N ILE A 184 16.38 1.10 50.16
CA ILE A 184 15.72 0.06 49.37
C ILE A 184 16.81 -1.00 49.10
N GLU A 185 16.77 -2.14 49.80
CA GLU A 185 17.92 -3.04 49.87
C GLU A 185 17.89 -4.27 48.94
N ASP A 186 16.92 -4.40 48.02
CA ASP A 186 17.14 -5.25 46.83
C ASP A 186 16.47 -4.68 45.57
N SER A 187 17.29 -4.37 44.57
CA SER A 187 16.98 -3.48 43.45
C SER A 187 16.59 -4.19 42.15
N GLU A 188 16.92 -5.47 41.98
CA GLU A 188 16.35 -6.30 40.88
C GLU A 188 14.99 -6.86 41.29
N LEU A 189 14.82 -7.21 42.56
CA LEU A 189 13.60 -7.81 43.11
C LEU A 189 12.40 -6.86 43.16
N GLN A 190 12.61 -5.55 43.35
CA GLN A 190 11.53 -4.56 43.36
C GLN A 190 11.09 -4.18 41.93
N ARG A 191 12.05 -4.04 41.00
CA ARG A 191 11.77 -3.73 39.58
C ARG A 191 11.14 -4.88 38.81
N PHE A 192 11.60 -6.12 39.04
CA PHE A 192 11.08 -7.29 38.33
C PHE A 192 9.67 -7.69 38.79
N ARG A 193 9.37 -7.46 40.08
CA ARG A 193 8.03 -7.66 40.65
C ARG A 193 7.04 -6.59 40.18
N GLU A 194 7.44 -5.32 40.12
CA GLU A 194 6.61 -4.25 39.54
C GLU A 194 6.36 -4.49 38.04
N ASP A 195 7.35 -4.93 37.25
CA ASP A 195 7.19 -5.12 35.81
C ASP A 195 6.28 -6.33 35.44
N LEU A 196 6.33 -7.43 36.20
CA LEU A 196 5.43 -8.59 36.03
C LEU A 196 4.00 -8.31 36.49
N GLN A 197 3.83 -7.58 37.59
CA GLN A 197 2.51 -7.17 38.09
C GLN A 197 1.86 -6.13 37.16
N ASN A 198 2.64 -5.17 36.65
CA ASN A 198 2.18 -4.19 35.66
C ASN A 198 1.77 -4.86 34.33
N LYS A 199 2.46 -5.92 33.88
CA LYS A 199 2.08 -6.69 32.67
C LYS A 199 0.80 -7.52 32.86
N LEU A 200 0.55 -8.05 34.05
CA LEU A 200 -0.65 -8.85 34.34
C LEU A 200 -1.89 -7.99 34.61
N ASP A 201 -1.71 -6.82 35.24
CA ASP A 201 -2.78 -5.84 35.50
C ASP A 201 -3.11 -4.98 34.27
N PHE A 202 -2.17 -4.83 33.33
CA PHE A 202 -2.43 -4.26 31.99
C PHE A 202 -3.41 -5.11 31.17
N LEU A 203 -3.35 -6.44 31.30
CA LEU A 203 -4.19 -7.37 30.54
C LEU A 203 -5.61 -7.56 31.11
N LYS A 204 -5.93 -7.00 32.28
CA LYS A 204 -7.23 -7.15 32.97
C LYS A 204 -8.08 -5.86 33.02
N ARG A 205 -7.68 -4.79 32.33
CA ARG A 205 -8.36 -3.49 32.44
C ARG A 205 -9.68 -3.44 31.67
N ASN A 206 -10.71 -2.89 32.31
CA ASN A 206 -11.90 -2.38 31.62
C ASN A 206 -11.54 -1.03 30.99
N ILE A 207 -11.38 -1.01 29.67
CA ILE A 207 -10.98 0.17 28.90
C ILE A 207 -12.17 0.67 28.09
N VAL A 208 -12.38 1.99 28.08
CA VAL A 208 -13.24 2.64 27.09
C VAL A 208 -12.34 3.23 26.02
N SER A 209 -12.54 2.85 24.76
CA SER A 209 -11.77 3.40 23.64
C SER A 209 -12.59 4.46 22.91
N ILE A 210 -12.10 5.70 22.89
CA ILE A 210 -12.70 6.81 22.14
C ILE A 210 -12.10 6.82 20.74
N VAL A 211 -12.94 6.64 19.71
CA VAL A 211 -12.47 6.66 18.32
C VAL A 211 -12.76 8.00 17.66
N THR A 212 -11.74 8.61 17.10
CA THR A 212 -11.80 9.83 16.30
C THR A 212 -11.04 9.62 15.00
N ASP A 213 -11.55 10.16 13.90
CA ASP A 213 -10.78 10.20 12.66
C ASP A 213 -9.63 11.21 12.80
N CYS A 214 -8.41 10.79 12.48
CA CYS A 214 -7.23 11.61 12.71
C CYS A 214 -6.70 12.30 11.44
N SER A 215 -7.32 12.05 10.29
CA SER A 215 -6.98 12.60 8.98
C SER A 215 -8.16 12.42 8.02
N PRO A 216 -8.34 13.29 7.00
CA PRO A 216 -9.40 13.12 6.01
C PRO A 216 -9.19 11.90 5.08
N HIS A 217 -8.02 11.26 5.16
CA HIS A 217 -7.62 10.18 4.27
C HIS A 217 -8.55 8.95 4.37
N GLY A 218 -8.80 8.43 5.58
CA GLY A 218 -9.65 7.24 5.76
C GLY A 218 -11.08 7.42 5.26
N THR A 219 -11.67 8.59 5.48
CA THR A 219 -13.01 8.94 4.95
C THR A 219 -13.02 9.02 3.42
N HIS A 220 -11.97 9.59 2.81
CA HIS A 220 -11.83 9.65 1.35
C HIS A 220 -11.72 8.24 0.75
N VAL A 221 -10.89 7.38 1.36
CA VAL A 221 -10.72 5.95 1.00
C VAL A 221 -12.05 5.19 1.10
N ALA A 222 -12.78 5.36 2.19
CA ALA A 222 -14.10 4.75 2.39
C ALA A 222 -15.11 5.23 1.34
N GLY A 223 -15.05 6.52 0.99
CA GLY A 223 -15.89 7.13 -0.02
C GLY A 223 -15.70 6.51 -1.40
N ILE A 224 -14.45 6.34 -1.84
CA ILE A 224 -14.10 5.69 -3.10
C ILE A 224 -14.65 4.26 -3.14
N ALA A 225 -14.42 3.50 -2.07
CA ALA A 225 -14.82 2.09 -2.03
C ALA A 225 -16.34 1.91 -2.07
N ALA A 226 -17.11 2.68 -1.27
CA ALA A 226 -18.49 2.32 -0.99
C ALA A 226 -19.47 3.47 -0.69
N ALA A 227 -19.14 4.74 -0.96
CA ALA A 227 -20.13 5.82 -0.74
C ALA A 227 -21.41 5.60 -1.56
N PHE A 228 -22.56 5.92 -0.97
CA PHE A 228 -23.85 5.85 -1.62
C PHE A 228 -24.62 7.17 -1.49
N HIS A 229 -24.92 7.77 -2.64
CA HIS A 229 -25.61 9.05 -2.80
C HIS A 229 -26.94 8.79 -3.54
N PRO A 230 -28.08 8.68 -2.83
CA PRO A 230 -29.38 8.40 -3.44
C PRO A 230 -29.80 9.45 -4.49
N GLU A 231 -29.49 10.72 -4.21
CA GLU A 231 -29.87 11.86 -5.06
C GLU A 231 -28.86 12.10 -6.20
N GLU A 232 -27.62 11.62 -6.05
CA GLU A 232 -26.54 11.79 -7.03
C GLU A 232 -25.79 10.46 -7.30
N PRO A 233 -26.42 9.45 -7.94
CA PRO A 233 -25.83 8.12 -8.08
C PRO A 233 -24.50 8.08 -8.85
N LEU A 234 -24.25 9.08 -9.69
CA LEU A 234 -22.97 9.25 -10.39
C LEU A 234 -21.79 9.41 -9.41
N LEU A 235 -22.04 9.97 -8.22
CA LEU A 235 -21.05 10.15 -7.15
C LEU A 235 -20.94 8.95 -6.20
N ASN A 236 -21.65 7.86 -6.47
CA ASN A 236 -21.45 6.62 -5.72
C ASN A 236 -20.00 6.16 -5.86
N GLY A 237 -19.45 5.67 -4.75
CA GLY A 237 -18.25 4.84 -4.76
C GLY A 237 -18.46 3.58 -5.59
N VAL A 238 -17.41 2.77 -5.72
CA VAL A 238 -17.42 1.62 -6.63
C VAL A 238 -18.44 0.56 -6.20
N ALA A 239 -18.58 0.27 -4.90
CA ALA A 239 -19.52 -0.71 -4.35
C ALA A 239 -20.51 -0.09 -3.33
N PRO A 240 -21.53 0.67 -3.79
CA PRO A 240 -22.46 1.39 -2.92
C PRO A 240 -23.34 0.50 -2.03
N GLY A 241 -23.45 -0.80 -2.31
CA GLY A 241 -24.16 -1.77 -1.49
C GLY A 241 -23.33 -2.34 -0.31
N ALA A 242 -22.01 -2.17 -0.32
CA ALA A 242 -21.13 -2.74 0.70
C ALA A 242 -21.24 -2.01 2.04
N GLN A 243 -21.07 -2.75 3.14
CA GLN A 243 -20.97 -2.19 4.51
C GLN A 243 -19.50 -2.07 4.92
N LEU A 244 -19.20 -1.16 5.85
CA LEU A 244 -17.85 -0.79 6.24
C LEU A 244 -17.60 -1.00 7.73
N ILE A 245 -16.40 -1.46 8.06
CA ILE A 245 -15.81 -1.41 9.40
C ILE A 245 -14.62 -0.43 9.35
N SER A 246 -14.62 0.58 10.21
CA SER A 246 -13.49 1.52 10.31
C SER A 246 -12.47 0.99 11.31
N CYS A 247 -11.23 0.77 10.86
CA CYS A 247 -10.11 0.36 11.70
C CYS A 247 -9.03 1.44 11.66
N LYS A 248 -8.93 2.24 12.72
CA LYS A 248 -7.88 3.27 12.81
C LYS A 248 -6.54 2.65 13.23
N ILE A 249 -5.53 2.77 12.38
CA ILE A 249 -4.20 2.14 12.54
C ILE A 249 -3.03 3.13 12.54
N GLY A 250 -3.29 4.42 12.77
CA GLY A 250 -2.27 5.49 12.80
C GLY A 250 -1.20 5.43 13.91
N ASP A 251 -0.97 4.24 14.49
CA ASP A 251 0.09 3.86 15.42
C ASP A 251 0.38 2.37 15.16
N THR A 252 1.63 1.95 15.32
CA THR A 252 2.16 0.63 14.92
C THR A 252 1.67 -0.57 15.74
N ARG A 253 0.78 -0.36 16.71
CA ARG A 253 0.22 -1.42 17.55
C ARG A 253 -1.06 -1.92 16.89
N ILE A 254 -1.07 -3.17 16.42
CA ILE A 254 -2.25 -3.85 15.89
C ILE A 254 -2.38 -5.16 16.65
N ASP A 255 -3.45 -5.33 17.45
CA ASP A 255 -3.81 -6.62 18.03
C ASP A 255 -4.99 -7.24 17.26
N SER A 256 -4.68 -8.28 16.49
CA SER A 256 -5.63 -9.09 15.73
C SER A 256 -6.84 -9.60 16.54
N ARG A 257 -6.70 -9.82 17.86
CA ARG A 257 -7.79 -10.36 18.69
C ARG A 257 -8.89 -9.33 19.00
N GLN A 258 -8.58 -8.04 18.96
CA GLN A 258 -9.53 -6.97 19.27
C GLN A 258 -10.30 -6.46 18.04
N LEU A 259 -9.84 -6.79 16.82
CA LEU A 259 -10.28 -6.15 15.58
C LEU A 259 -11.57 -6.72 14.96
N GLY A 260 -12.15 -7.79 15.51
CA GLY A 260 -13.39 -8.36 14.95
C GLY A 260 -13.30 -8.84 13.50
N LEU A 261 -12.08 -9.02 12.93
CA LEU A 261 -11.85 -9.28 11.49
C LEU A 261 -12.51 -10.56 10.96
N HIS A 262 -12.98 -11.44 11.85
CA HIS A 262 -13.76 -12.62 11.51
C HIS A 262 -15.18 -12.30 10.98
N LYS A 263 -15.55 -11.02 10.83
CA LYS A 263 -16.86 -10.59 10.30
C LYS A 263 -16.80 -9.83 8.97
N CYS A 264 -15.61 -9.53 8.42
CA CYS A 264 -15.51 -8.90 7.11
C CYS A 264 -15.20 -9.92 6.00
N ASP A 265 -15.31 -9.49 4.75
CA ASP A 265 -14.93 -10.27 3.56
C ASP A 265 -13.65 -9.71 2.92
N LEU A 266 -13.51 -8.39 2.95
CA LEU A 266 -12.36 -7.67 2.40
C LEU A 266 -11.71 -6.78 3.44
N ILE A 267 -10.40 -6.58 3.28
CA ILE A 267 -9.63 -5.56 3.97
C ILE A 267 -9.02 -4.65 2.91
N ASN A 268 -9.22 -3.34 3.02
CA ASN A 268 -8.46 -2.34 2.28
C ASN A 268 -7.47 -1.66 3.22
N MET A 269 -6.19 -1.64 2.85
CA MET A 269 -5.15 -0.92 3.58
C MET A 269 -4.39 0.04 2.65
N SER A 270 -4.75 1.31 2.72
CA SER A 270 -4.08 2.40 2.01
C SER A 270 -2.97 3.02 2.87
N TYR A 271 -2.17 2.17 3.52
CA TYR A 271 -1.16 2.55 4.52
C TYR A 271 0.04 1.61 4.41
N GLY A 272 1.26 2.11 4.56
CA GLY A 272 2.47 1.28 4.40
C GLY A 272 3.77 2.05 4.53
N GLY A 273 4.89 1.35 4.37
CA GLY A 273 6.25 1.90 4.46
C GLY A 273 7.29 0.97 3.83
N PRO A 274 8.56 1.39 3.77
CA PRO A 274 9.63 0.57 3.21
C PRO A 274 9.93 -0.65 4.09
N THR A 275 10.34 -1.76 3.48
CA THR A 275 10.85 -2.95 4.18
C THR A 275 12.20 -3.38 3.63
N LEU A 276 13.02 -4.01 4.49
CA LEU A 276 14.28 -4.65 4.09
C LEU A 276 14.09 -6.12 3.71
N LEU A 277 13.08 -6.76 4.28
CA LEU A 277 12.78 -8.18 4.12
C LEU A 277 11.35 -8.30 3.60
N PRO A 278 11.15 -8.44 2.27
CA PRO A 278 9.86 -8.75 1.69
C PRO A 278 9.30 -10.06 2.26
N ASP A 279 7.97 -10.15 2.35
CA ASP A 279 7.22 -11.35 2.73
C ASP A 279 7.66 -12.03 4.04
N TYR A 280 8.23 -11.26 4.98
CA TYR A 280 8.73 -11.76 6.26
C TYR A 280 8.24 -10.93 7.45
N GLY A 281 8.04 -11.60 8.59
CA GLY A 281 7.80 -10.98 9.89
C GLY A 281 6.40 -11.24 10.45
N ARG A 282 6.18 -10.80 11.70
CA ARG A 282 4.95 -11.10 12.44
C ARG A 282 3.69 -10.59 11.76
N PHE A 283 3.74 -9.39 11.19
CA PHE A 283 2.59 -8.83 10.46
C PHE A 283 2.23 -9.70 9.25
N ILE A 284 3.22 -10.15 8.47
CA ILE A 284 3.01 -11.05 7.33
C ILE A 284 2.43 -12.39 7.78
N ASN A 285 2.92 -12.96 8.89
CA ASN A 285 2.36 -14.20 9.43
C ASN A 285 0.87 -14.05 9.80
N LEU A 286 0.49 -12.92 10.40
CA LEU A 286 -0.92 -12.63 10.72
C LEU A 286 -1.75 -12.44 9.45
N VAL A 287 -1.22 -11.75 8.43
CA VAL A 287 -1.90 -11.63 7.14
C VAL A 287 -2.10 -13.01 6.51
N ASN A 288 -1.08 -13.87 6.54
CA ASN A 288 -1.16 -15.24 6.01
C ASN A 288 -2.22 -16.06 6.75
N GLU A 289 -2.30 -15.95 8.08
CA GLU A 289 -3.36 -16.57 8.88
C GLU A 289 -4.74 -16.03 8.48
N VAL A 290 -4.91 -14.72 8.39
CA VAL A 290 -6.20 -14.09 8.11
C VAL A 290 -6.69 -14.39 6.68
N VAL A 291 -5.80 -14.35 5.69
CA VAL A 291 -6.14 -14.70 4.30
C VAL A 291 -6.37 -16.20 4.17
N GLY A 292 -5.49 -17.03 4.73
CA GLY A 292 -5.50 -18.47 4.53
C GLY A 292 -6.55 -19.21 5.35
N LYS A 293 -6.85 -18.77 6.56
CA LYS A 293 -7.78 -19.43 7.49
C LYS A 293 -9.17 -18.80 7.48
N HIS A 294 -9.25 -17.49 7.31
CA HIS A 294 -10.52 -16.76 7.33
C HIS A 294 -11.01 -16.37 5.93
N ARG A 295 -10.28 -16.77 4.87
CA ARG A 295 -10.61 -16.50 3.45
C ARG A 295 -10.80 -15.02 3.14
N LEU A 296 -10.18 -14.14 3.92
CA LEU A 296 -10.30 -12.69 3.70
C LEU A 296 -9.48 -12.26 2.48
N LEU A 297 -10.06 -11.37 1.69
CA LEU A 297 -9.36 -10.69 0.61
C LEU A 297 -8.62 -9.47 1.16
N PHE A 298 -7.30 -9.54 1.22
CA PHE A 298 -6.48 -8.42 1.68
C PHE A 298 -5.96 -7.63 0.47
N ILE A 299 -6.36 -6.36 0.37
CA ILE A 299 -6.01 -5.44 -0.71
C ILE A 299 -5.26 -4.27 -0.10
N ALA A 300 -4.11 -3.92 -0.67
CA ALA A 300 -3.31 -2.80 -0.16
C ALA A 300 -2.59 -2.05 -1.28
N SER A 301 -2.27 -0.79 -1.02
CA SER A 301 -1.55 0.06 -1.95
C SER A 301 -0.08 -0.40 -2.12
N ALA A 302 0.42 -0.30 -3.36
CA ALA A 302 1.81 -0.67 -3.68
C ALA A 302 2.85 0.35 -3.17
N GLY A 303 2.44 1.60 -2.92
CA GLY A 303 3.29 2.70 -2.45
C GLY A 303 3.41 3.83 -3.48
N ASN A 304 3.87 4.99 -3.01
CA ASN A 304 3.95 6.23 -3.79
C ASN A 304 5.40 6.76 -3.91
N ASN A 305 6.38 5.85 -3.85
CA ASN A 305 7.81 6.21 -3.85
C ASN A 305 8.47 6.02 -5.22
N GLY A 306 7.69 5.91 -6.30
CA GLY A 306 8.22 5.85 -7.66
C GLY A 306 8.97 7.13 -8.07
N PRO A 307 9.62 7.15 -9.25
CA PRO A 307 9.53 6.19 -10.37
C PRO A 307 10.69 5.18 -10.45
N ALA A 308 11.62 5.13 -9.49
CA ALA A 308 12.70 4.12 -9.53
C ALA A 308 12.18 2.69 -9.32
N LEU A 309 12.99 1.71 -9.73
CA LEU A 309 12.74 0.29 -9.48
C LEU A 309 12.89 -0.05 -7.99
N SER A 310 12.28 -1.16 -7.56
CA SER A 310 12.39 -1.65 -6.19
C SER A 310 11.92 -0.64 -5.13
N THR A 311 10.92 0.18 -5.49
CA THR A 311 10.32 1.21 -4.62
C THR A 311 8.99 0.78 -4.01
N VAL A 312 8.50 -0.41 -4.35
CA VAL A 312 7.32 -1.04 -3.73
C VAL A 312 7.48 -1.16 -2.22
N GLY A 313 6.45 -0.73 -1.50
CA GLY A 313 6.43 -0.69 -0.04
C GLY A 313 5.68 -1.87 0.56
N ALA A 314 6.02 -2.17 1.82
CA ALA A 314 5.25 -3.10 2.64
C ALA A 314 3.99 -2.42 3.19
N PRO A 315 2.89 -3.18 3.36
CA PRO A 315 2.80 -4.60 3.05
C PRO A 315 2.34 -4.88 1.61
N GLY A 316 1.71 -3.91 0.92
CA GLY A 316 0.99 -4.18 -0.33
C GLY A 316 1.85 -4.67 -1.48
N GLY A 317 3.01 -4.05 -1.73
CA GLY A 317 3.87 -4.40 -2.86
C GLY A 317 4.93 -5.47 -2.54
N THR A 318 4.90 -6.07 -1.35
CA THR A 318 5.98 -6.96 -0.88
C THR A 318 5.49 -8.25 -0.22
N SER A 319 4.20 -8.59 -0.34
CA SER A 319 3.60 -9.72 0.36
C SER A 319 2.85 -10.66 -0.58
N SER A 320 3.02 -11.97 -0.39
CA SER A 320 2.47 -13.00 -1.30
C SER A 320 0.96 -13.23 -1.15
N ASN A 321 0.37 -12.86 -0.02
CA ASN A 321 -1.06 -13.06 0.24
C ASN A 321 -1.87 -11.75 0.23
N ILE A 322 -1.23 -10.63 -0.15
CA ILE A 322 -1.91 -9.34 -0.33
C ILE A 322 -1.98 -9.05 -1.83
N ILE A 323 -3.14 -8.56 -2.27
CA ILE A 323 -3.30 -8.01 -3.62
C ILE A 323 -2.76 -6.57 -3.59
N GLY A 324 -1.52 -6.41 -4.03
CA GLY A 324 -0.85 -5.12 -4.14
C GLY A 324 -1.35 -4.32 -5.34
N VAL A 325 -1.83 -3.10 -5.12
CA VAL A 325 -2.48 -2.27 -6.14
C VAL A 325 -1.62 -1.06 -6.53
N GLY A 326 -1.22 -1.01 -7.80
CA GLY A 326 -0.57 0.14 -8.43
C GLY A 326 -1.56 1.21 -8.87
N ALA A 327 -1.08 2.45 -9.03
CA ALA A 327 -1.91 3.58 -9.45
C ALA A 327 -1.85 3.77 -10.95
N TYR A 328 -2.99 3.54 -11.61
CA TYR A 328 -3.21 3.95 -12.98
C TYR A 328 -3.72 5.40 -13.03
N VAL A 329 -3.25 6.15 -14.00
CA VAL A 329 -3.58 7.56 -14.20
C VAL A 329 -4.21 7.70 -15.57
N SER A 330 -5.47 8.14 -15.62
CA SER A 330 -6.08 8.60 -16.86
C SER A 330 -5.65 10.05 -17.16
N GLU A 331 -5.77 10.49 -18.41
CA GLU A 331 -5.29 11.80 -18.90
C GLU A 331 -5.82 13.03 -18.13
N MET A 332 -6.83 12.87 -17.28
CA MET A 332 -7.52 13.97 -16.57
C MET A 332 -7.01 14.26 -15.14
N ALA A 333 -6.03 13.51 -14.61
CA ALA A 333 -5.55 13.70 -13.24
C ALA A 333 -4.23 14.50 -13.19
N VAL A 334 -4.26 15.67 -12.54
CA VAL A 334 -3.22 16.72 -12.62
C VAL A 334 -2.24 16.70 -11.43
N GLU A 335 -2.54 15.97 -10.35
CA GLU A 335 -1.74 16.00 -9.12
C GLU A 335 -1.52 14.58 -8.59
N LEU A 336 -0.41 13.94 -8.98
CA LEU A 336 -0.16 12.53 -8.70
C LEU A 336 1.25 12.28 -8.16
N THR A 337 1.28 11.62 -7.01
CA THR A 337 2.47 10.91 -6.57
C THR A 337 2.70 9.70 -7.46
N LEU A 338 3.96 9.49 -7.88
CA LEU A 338 4.31 8.41 -8.79
C LEU A 338 4.19 7.05 -8.09
N SER A 339 3.45 6.12 -8.72
CA SER A 339 3.29 4.75 -8.22
C SER A 339 4.66 4.10 -8.03
N SER A 340 4.86 3.46 -6.88
CA SER A 340 6.00 2.59 -6.63
C SER A 340 6.05 1.44 -7.63
N ARG A 341 7.26 0.91 -7.86
CA ARG A 341 7.54 -0.11 -8.87
C ARG A 341 8.29 -1.30 -8.31
N GLY A 342 8.01 -2.45 -8.89
CA GLY A 342 8.85 -3.63 -8.75
C GLY A 342 10.19 -3.50 -9.49
N PRO A 343 10.96 -4.59 -9.57
CA PRO A 343 10.77 -5.80 -8.78
C PRO A 343 11.09 -5.53 -7.30
N THR A 344 10.56 -6.34 -6.39
CA THR A 344 11.01 -6.33 -4.99
C THR A 344 12.46 -6.81 -4.89
N ALA A 345 13.09 -6.61 -3.72
CA ALA A 345 14.46 -7.07 -3.47
C ALA A 345 14.64 -8.60 -3.63
N ASP A 346 13.57 -9.38 -3.42
CA ASP A 346 13.54 -10.83 -3.61
C ASP A 346 12.99 -11.26 -4.99
N GLY A 347 12.97 -10.33 -5.95
CA GLY A 347 12.67 -10.56 -7.36
C GLY A 347 11.20 -10.77 -7.71
N ASP A 348 10.29 -10.62 -6.76
CA ASP A 348 8.85 -10.58 -7.04
C ASP A 348 8.48 -9.36 -7.89
N LEU A 349 7.39 -9.46 -8.64
CA LEU A 349 6.86 -8.33 -9.41
C LEU A 349 6.40 -7.18 -8.49
N GLY A 350 5.91 -7.52 -7.29
CA GLY A 350 5.44 -6.59 -6.28
C GLY A 350 4.02 -6.07 -6.53
N VAL A 351 3.80 -5.38 -7.65
CA VAL A 351 2.45 -4.92 -8.05
C VAL A 351 1.69 -6.08 -8.69
N CYS A 352 0.51 -6.40 -8.17
CA CYS A 352 -0.33 -7.47 -8.71
C CYS A 352 -1.17 -6.98 -9.89
N ILE A 353 -1.91 -5.90 -9.65
CA ILE A 353 -2.82 -5.24 -10.58
C ILE A 353 -2.77 -3.73 -10.35
N SER A 354 -3.32 -2.96 -11.28
CA SER A 354 -3.54 -1.53 -11.12
C SER A 354 -5.01 -1.17 -11.14
N ALA A 355 -5.32 -0.03 -10.52
CA ALA A 355 -6.63 0.61 -10.58
C ALA A 355 -6.45 2.14 -10.61
N PRO A 356 -7.48 2.91 -10.97
CA PRO A 356 -7.37 4.36 -11.05
C PRO A 356 -6.95 4.97 -9.70
N GLY A 357 -5.84 5.70 -9.72
CA GLY A 357 -5.27 6.36 -8.54
C GLY A 357 -5.73 7.80 -8.34
N GLY A 358 -6.46 8.38 -9.30
CA GLY A 358 -7.12 9.68 -9.14
C GLY A 358 -8.60 9.50 -8.81
N ALA A 359 -9.08 10.10 -7.72
CA ALA A 359 -10.49 10.02 -7.37
C ALA A 359 -10.98 11.25 -6.59
N VAL A 360 -12.21 11.68 -6.91
CA VAL A 360 -12.97 12.62 -6.08
C VAL A 360 -13.83 11.83 -5.09
N ALA A 361 -13.70 12.13 -3.80
CA ALA A 361 -14.47 11.42 -2.77
C ALA A 361 -14.77 12.32 -1.57
N PRO A 362 -15.78 11.98 -0.74
CA PRO A 362 -16.14 12.75 0.44
C PRO A 362 -15.01 12.80 1.47
N VAL A 363 -14.99 13.87 2.26
CA VAL A 363 -14.05 14.08 3.36
C VAL A 363 -14.79 14.54 4.61
N PRO A 364 -14.19 14.45 5.81
CA PRO A 364 -14.83 14.87 7.04
C PRO A 364 -15.20 16.36 7.02
N THR A 365 -16.30 16.71 7.66
CA THR A 365 -16.82 18.09 7.66
C THR A 365 -15.87 19.09 8.34
N TRP A 366 -15.01 18.64 9.26
CA TRP A 366 -14.03 19.49 9.94
C TRP A 366 -12.95 20.04 9.00
N THR A 367 -12.79 19.45 7.80
CA THR A 367 -11.93 19.96 6.72
C THR A 367 -12.49 21.22 6.04
N LEU A 368 -13.74 21.59 6.34
CA LEU A 368 -14.47 22.69 5.69
C LEU A 368 -14.69 22.47 4.19
N GLN A 369 -14.64 21.22 3.73
CA GLN A 369 -14.89 20.81 2.36
C GLN A 369 -15.83 19.60 2.33
N SER A 370 -16.62 19.46 1.27
CA SER A 370 -17.51 18.30 1.09
C SER A 370 -16.79 17.11 0.43
N ARG A 371 -15.83 17.40 -0.46
CA ARG A 371 -15.09 16.42 -1.27
C ARG A 371 -13.69 16.94 -1.58
N MET A 372 -12.76 16.04 -1.84
CA MET A 372 -11.40 16.35 -2.32
C MET A 372 -11.05 15.46 -3.52
N LEU A 373 -10.29 16.01 -4.47
CA LEU A 373 -9.56 15.21 -5.46
C LEU A 373 -8.22 14.81 -4.84
N LYS A 374 -7.90 13.51 -4.86
CA LYS A 374 -6.59 13.00 -4.42
C LYS A 374 -6.03 12.01 -5.44
N GLY A 375 -4.71 12.00 -5.56
CA GLY A 375 -3.95 11.14 -6.46
C GLY A 375 -2.95 10.24 -5.72
N GLY A 376 -2.96 8.94 -6.02
CA GLY A 376 -1.93 7.99 -5.60
C GLY A 376 -2.44 6.55 -5.45
N THR A 377 -1.54 5.62 -5.09
CA THR A 377 -1.89 4.21 -4.84
C THR A 377 -2.86 4.05 -3.68
N SER A 378 -2.90 5.02 -2.75
CA SER A 378 -3.88 5.09 -1.66
C SER A 378 -5.32 5.21 -2.13
N MET A 379 -5.56 5.77 -3.32
CA MET A 379 -6.88 5.87 -3.96
C MET A 379 -7.10 4.71 -4.95
N ALA A 380 -6.04 4.16 -5.54
CA ALA A 380 -6.13 2.95 -6.37
C ALA A 380 -6.58 1.72 -5.57
N SER A 381 -6.04 1.53 -4.36
CA SER A 381 -6.40 0.42 -3.47
C SER A 381 -7.92 0.35 -3.17
N PRO A 382 -8.61 1.41 -2.71
CA PRO A 382 -10.05 1.36 -2.48
C PRO A 382 -10.87 1.27 -3.78
N SER A 383 -10.39 1.81 -4.90
CA SER A 383 -11.01 1.59 -6.21
C SER A 383 -11.04 0.11 -6.55
N ALA A 384 -9.89 -0.57 -6.38
CA ALA A 384 -9.79 -2.00 -6.57
C ALA A 384 -10.63 -2.78 -5.56
N CYS A 385 -10.57 -2.41 -4.28
CA CYS A 385 -11.34 -3.05 -3.22
C CYS A 385 -12.84 -2.99 -3.47
N GLY A 386 -13.36 -1.83 -3.89
CA GLY A 386 -14.76 -1.71 -4.30
C GLY A 386 -15.08 -2.59 -5.52
N GLY A 387 -14.20 -2.66 -6.51
CA GLY A 387 -14.37 -3.58 -7.65
C GLY A 387 -14.46 -5.04 -7.19
N VAL A 388 -13.53 -5.49 -6.32
CA VAL A 388 -13.56 -6.83 -5.71
C VAL A 388 -14.82 -7.06 -4.89
N ALA A 389 -15.34 -6.06 -4.20
CA ALA A 389 -16.60 -6.17 -3.47
C ALA A 389 -17.81 -6.43 -4.40
N LEU A 390 -17.83 -5.88 -5.62
CA LEU A 390 -18.86 -6.21 -6.63
C LEU A 390 -18.80 -7.69 -7.02
N ILE A 391 -17.60 -8.21 -7.26
CA ILE A 391 -17.37 -9.62 -7.62
C ILE A 391 -17.77 -10.54 -6.48
N VAL A 392 -17.37 -10.22 -5.25
CA VAL A 392 -17.76 -10.98 -4.06
C VAL A 392 -19.28 -10.96 -3.85
N SER A 393 -19.93 -9.82 -4.11
CA SER A 393 -21.39 -9.71 -4.04
C SER A 393 -22.09 -10.64 -5.03
N ALA A 394 -21.60 -10.70 -6.28
CA ALA A 394 -22.09 -11.64 -7.28
C ALA A 394 -21.86 -13.11 -6.88
N MET A 395 -20.64 -13.45 -6.47
CA MET A 395 -20.30 -14.81 -6.02
C MET A 395 -21.18 -15.27 -4.86
N LYS A 396 -21.44 -14.39 -3.87
CA LYS A 396 -22.36 -14.69 -2.76
C LYS A 396 -23.79 -14.90 -3.23
N ALA A 397 -24.27 -14.07 -4.15
CA ALA A 397 -25.62 -14.19 -4.69
C ALA A 397 -25.82 -15.49 -5.49
N GLU A 398 -24.78 -15.98 -6.15
CA GLU A 398 -24.78 -17.23 -6.93
C GLU A 398 -24.43 -18.48 -6.08
N GLY A 399 -24.08 -18.31 -4.81
CA GLY A 399 -23.66 -19.42 -3.93
C GLY A 399 -22.29 -19.99 -4.29
N ILE A 400 -21.46 -19.23 -4.99
CA ILE A 400 -20.10 -19.62 -5.35
C ILE A 400 -19.17 -19.46 -4.15
N VAL A 401 -18.42 -20.52 -3.82
CA VAL A 401 -17.45 -20.50 -2.74
C VAL A 401 -16.35 -19.47 -3.01
N ILE A 402 -16.16 -18.56 -2.07
CA ILE A 402 -15.11 -17.53 -2.15
C ILE A 402 -13.77 -18.15 -1.74
N SER A 403 -12.76 -17.90 -2.58
CA SER A 403 -11.37 -18.24 -2.31
C SER A 403 -10.52 -17.01 -2.69
N PRO A 404 -9.75 -16.43 -1.74
CA PRO A 404 -8.94 -15.25 -2.02
C PRO A 404 -7.92 -15.50 -3.13
N TYR A 405 -7.44 -16.75 -3.22
CA TYR A 405 -6.49 -17.19 -4.24
C TYR A 405 -7.10 -17.22 -5.63
N THR A 406 -8.33 -17.71 -5.74
CA THR A 406 -9.05 -17.80 -7.02
C THR A 406 -9.39 -16.42 -7.54
N ILE A 407 -9.88 -15.54 -6.65
CA ILE A 407 -10.18 -14.15 -7.00
C ILE A 407 -8.90 -13.42 -7.42
N ARG A 408 -7.80 -13.56 -6.67
CA ARG A 408 -6.51 -12.96 -7.04
C ARG A 408 -6.07 -13.43 -8.44
N LYS A 409 -6.15 -14.73 -8.71
CA LYS A 409 -5.73 -15.28 -10.02
C LYS A 409 -6.64 -14.82 -11.16
N ALA A 410 -7.95 -14.77 -10.92
CA ALA A 410 -8.88 -14.23 -11.89
C ALA A 410 -8.54 -12.77 -12.21
N LEU A 411 -8.30 -11.93 -11.18
CA LEU A 411 -7.91 -10.51 -11.36
C LEU A 411 -6.60 -10.36 -12.13
N GLU A 412 -5.56 -11.14 -11.78
CA GLU A 412 -4.27 -11.14 -12.47
C GLU A 412 -4.38 -11.60 -13.93
N ASN A 413 -5.27 -12.55 -14.23
CA ASN A 413 -5.39 -13.14 -15.57
C ASN A 413 -6.32 -12.34 -16.50
N THR A 414 -7.24 -11.54 -15.96
CA THR A 414 -8.21 -10.76 -16.76
C THR A 414 -7.93 -9.25 -16.77
N ALA A 415 -6.92 -8.81 -16.03
CA ALA A 415 -6.41 -7.44 -16.08
C ALA A 415 -6.03 -7.03 -17.51
N MET A 416 -6.31 -5.77 -17.85
CA MET A 416 -6.02 -5.20 -19.15
C MET A 416 -4.61 -4.61 -19.16
N PRO A 417 -3.65 -5.20 -19.90
CA PRO A 417 -2.32 -4.61 -20.04
C PRO A 417 -2.41 -3.31 -20.84
N ILE A 418 -1.62 -2.31 -20.44
CA ILE A 418 -1.54 -1.01 -21.14
C ILE A 418 -0.43 -1.05 -22.20
N SER A 419 0.67 -1.71 -21.87
CA SER A 419 1.89 -1.75 -22.68
C SER A 419 2.71 -2.98 -22.31
N ASP A 420 3.42 -3.54 -23.29
CA ASP A 420 4.33 -4.67 -23.11
C ASP A 420 5.76 -4.22 -22.70
N VAL A 421 5.97 -2.92 -22.52
CA VAL A 421 7.28 -2.40 -22.10
C VAL A 421 7.58 -2.84 -20.66
N PRO A 422 8.79 -3.34 -20.36
CA PRO A 422 9.16 -3.84 -19.02
C PRO A 422 8.86 -2.87 -17.88
N ILE A 423 9.10 -1.56 -18.07
CA ILE A 423 8.88 -0.56 -17.04
C ILE A 423 7.39 -0.41 -16.68
N GLU A 424 6.50 -0.54 -17.66
CA GLU A 424 5.06 -0.48 -17.44
C GLU A 424 4.58 -1.73 -16.71
N LYS A 425 5.11 -2.90 -17.06
CA LYS A 425 4.84 -4.15 -16.34
C LYS A 425 5.22 -4.05 -14.86
N LEU A 426 6.40 -3.52 -14.55
CA LEU A 426 6.87 -3.33 -13.16
C LEU A 426 6.10 -2.24 -12.40
N THR A 427 5.38 -1.36 -13.10
CA THR A 427 4.54 -0.31 -12.51
C THR A 427 3.11 -0.78 -12.29
N MET A 428 2.54 -1.50 -13.25
CA MET A 428 1.12 -1.81 -13.32
C MET A 428 0.79 -3.27 -13.02
N GLY A 429 1.80 -4.11 -12.76
CA GLY A 429 1.62 -5.53 -12.53
C GLY A 429 1.08 -6.23 -13.77
N GLN A 430 -0.04 -6.95 -13.62
CA GLN A 430 -0.71 -7.60 -14.74
C GLN A 430 -1.61 -6.65 -15.56
N GLY A 431 -1.72 -5.37 -15.17
CA GLY A 431 -2.49 -4.35 -15.87
C GLY A 431 -3.64 -3.79 -15.04
N VAL A 432 -4.51 -3.01 -15.68
CA VAL A 432 -5.67 -2.39 -15.02
C VAL A 432 -6.76 -3.45 -14.84
N MET A 433 -7.21 -3.65 -13.59
CA MET A 433 -8.24 -4.66 -13.30
C MET A 433 -9.53 -4.43 -14.09
N GLN A 434 -10.25 -5.51 -14.41
CA GLN A 434 -11.52 -5.46 -15.16
C GLN A 434 -12.59 -6.27 -14.42
N VAL A 435 -13.54 -5.59 -13.79
CA VAL A 435 -14.62 -6.21 -13.00
C VAL A 435 -15.56 -7.02 -13.89
N ASP A 436 -15.83 -6.53 -15.10
CA ASP A 436 -16.79 -7.09 -16.06
C ASP A 436 -16.27 -8.28 -16.88
N ARG A 437 -15.00 -8.67 -16.70
CA ARG A 437 -14.33 -9.73 -17.48
C ARG A 437 -13.92 -10.95 -16.66
N LEU A 438 -14.28 -10.99 -15.38
CA LEU A 438 -13.77 -12.01 -14.47
C LEU A 438 -14.42 -13.37 -14.69
N ALA A 439 -13.56 -14.39 -14.80
CA ALA A 439 -13.93 -15.79 -14.78
C ALA A 439 -13.19 -16.48 -13.62
N CYS A 440 -13.91 -16.86 -12.57
CA CYS A 440 -13.34 -17.54 -11.41
C CYS A 440 -13.40 -19.07 -11.60
N SER A 441 -12.27 -19.78 -11.40
CA SER A 441 -12.23 -21.25 -11.44
C SER A 441 -11.10 -21.82 -10.55
N GLY A 442 -11.44 -22.82 -9.72
CA GLY A 442 -10.55 -23.49 -8.77
C GLY A 442 -10.79 -23.12 -7.30
N THR A 443 -10.19 -23.85 -6.35
CA THR A 443 -10.33 -23.61 -4.90
C THR A 443 -8.99 -23.48 -4.15
N TYR A 444 -7.87 -23.86 -4.76
CA TYR A 444 -6.54 -23.96 -4.14
C TYR A 444 -5.58 -22.84 -4.61
N GLN A 445 -4.52 -22.58 -3.82
CA GLN A 445 -3.42 -21.70 -4.20
C GLN A 445 -2.23 -22.52 -4.72
N LEU A 446 -1.48 -21.99 -5.69
CA LEU A 446 -0.15 -22.48 -6.00
C LEU A 446 0.89 -21.47 -5.52
N LEU A 447 1.73 -21.89 -4.58
CA LEU A 447 2.86 -21.10 -4.11
C LEU A 447 4.13 -21.51 -4.87
N THR A 448 4.77 -20.54 -5.50
CA THR A 448 6.11 -20.67 -6.06
C THR A 448 7.14 -20.32 -5.00
N VAL A 449 7.91 -21.30 -4.57
CA VAL A 449 9.00 -21.16 -3.59
C VAL A 449 10.33 -21.39 -4.30
N GLY A 450 11.10 -20.33 -4.51
CA GLY A 450 12.52 -20.44 -4.82
C GLY A 450 13.35 -20.71 -3.54
N PRO A 451 14.62 -21.14 -3.66
CA PRO A 451 15.47 -21.45 -2.51
C PRO A 451 15.70 -20.26 -1.57
N ILE A 452 15.54 -19.01 -2.04
CA ILE A 452 15.66 -17.76 -1.24
C ILE A 452 14.72 -16.63 -1.75
N SER A 453 14.06 -16.77 -2.90
CA SER A 453 13.42 -15.64 -3.61
C SER A 453 12.07 -16.00 -4.24
N ARG A 454 11.16 -15.01 -4.34
CA ARG A 454 9.85 -15.14 -5.00
C ARG A 454 9.93 -14.98 -6.52
N GLY A 455 11.02 -14.37 -7.02
CA GLY A 455 11.36 -14.35 -8.44
C GLY A 455 12.87 -14.37 -8.68
N ILE A 456 13.26 -14.16 -9.94
CA ILE A 456 14.67 -14.07 -10.36
C ILE A 456 14.96 -12.61 -10.68
N TYR A 457 15.88 -12.00 -9.94
CA TYR A 457 16.30 -10.62 -10.17
C TYR A 457 17.81 -10.56 -10.37
N LEU A 458 18.21 -10.28 -11.61
CA LEU A 458 19.61 -10.09 -11.99
C LEU A 458 19.90 -8.60 -12.08
N ARG A 459 20.67 -8.09 -11.12
CA ARG A 459 21.12 -6.70 -11.08
C ARG A 459 22.57 -6.63 -10.62
N GLY A 460 23.41 -5.91 -11.36
CA GLY A 460 24.81 -5.62 -11.01
C GLY A 460 24.92 -4.79 -9.74
N GLY A 461 25.83 -5.17 -8.83
CA GLY A 461 26.00 -4.39 -7.59
C GLY A 461 26.84 -5.00 -6.46
N CYS A 462 27.62 -6.06 -6.69
CA CYS A 462 28.61 -6.51 -5.71
C CYS A 462 29.99 -6.08 -6.21
N ALA A 463 30.73 -5.28 -5.46
CA ALA A 463 32.13 -4.94 -5.73
C ALA A 463 33.07 -6.18 -5.75
N CYS A 464 32.51 -7.38 -5.60
CA CYS A 464 33.20 -8.65 -5.43
C CYS A 464 32.91 -9.67 -6.57
N GLN A 465 32.09 -9.34 -7.56
CA GLN A 465 31.80 -10.24 -8.69
C GLN A 465 32.10 -9.53 -10.01
N GLU A 466 32.84 -10.21 -10.89
CA GLU A 466 33.04 -9.72 -12.25
C GLU A 466 31.68 -9.67 -12.97
N VAL A 467 31.42 -8.58 -13.70
CA VAL A 467 30.20 -8.37 -14.49
C VAL A 467 29.93 -9.55 -15.45
N SER A 468 31.00 -10.18 -15.95
CA SER A 468 30.99 -11.41 -16.77
C SER A 468 30.41 -12.62 -16.05
N GLU A 469 30.67 -12.80 -14.76
CA GLU A 469 30.13 -13.91 -13.96
C GLU A 469 28.64 -13.70 -13.66
N LEU A 470 28.23 -12.46 -13.40
CA LEU A 470 26.84 -12.14 -13.05
C LEU A 470 25.87 -12.34 -14.22
N TYR A 471 26.27 -11.91 -15.43
CA TYR A 471 25.48 -12.05 -16.67
C TYR A 471 25.87 -13.27 -17.50
N GLY A 472 26.44 -14.31 -16.86
CA GLY A 472 26.59 -15.63 -17.44
C GLY A 472 25.27 -16.43 -17.39
N ILE A 473 25.22 -17.53 -18.14
CA ILE A 473 24.11 -18.49 -18.09
C ILE A 473 24.04 -19.10 -16.69
N ARG A 474 22.87 -19.06 -16.08
CA ARG A 474 22.66 -19.53 -14.70
C ARG A 474 21.37 -20.34 -14.60
N GLN A 475 21.31 -21.19 -13.58
CA GLN A 475 20.17 -22.07 -13.33
C GLN A 475 19.61 -21.82 -11.92
N TRP A 476 18.28 -21.75 -11.83
CA TRP A 476 17.52 -21.66 -10.59
C TRP A 476 16.59 -22.84 -10.45
N THR A 477 16.58 -23.47 -9.28
CA THR A 477 15.58 -24.48 -8.95
C THR A 477 14.37 -23.80 -8.33
N ILE A 478 13.19 -23.97 -8.92
CA ILE A 478 11.92 -23.45 -8.41
C ILE A 478 11.08 -24.62 -7.92
N LYS A 479 10.47 -24.50 -6.73
CA LYS A 479 9.49 -25.45 -6.21
C LYS A 479 8.09 -24.84 -6.28
N VAL A 480 7.14 -25.53 -6.89
CA VAL A 480 5.72 -25.16 -6.85
C VAL A 480 5.03 -26.06 -5.84
N VAL A 481 4.28 -25.49 -4.91
CA VAL A 481 3.59 -26.20 -3.83
C VAL A 481 2.12 -25.80 -3.84
N PRO A 482 1.18 -26.74 -3.97
CA PRO A 482 -0.24 -26.45 -3.78
C PRO A 482 -0.52 -26.22 -2.29
N ILE A 483 -1.33 -25.20 -1.99
CA ILE A 483 -1.80 -24.89 -0.64
C ILE A 483 -3.32 -24.94 -0.68
N PHE A 484 -3.87 -25.84 0.13
CA PHE A 484 -5.29 -26.00 0.35
C PHE A 484 -5.72 -25.23 1.60
N HIS A 485 -6.98 -24.83 1.62
CA HIS A 485 -7.58 -24.25 2.82
C HIS A 485 -7.69 -25.32 3.93
N GLU A 486 -7.70 -24.91 5.20
CA GLU A 486 -7.72 -25.81 6.38
C GLU A 486 -8.93 -26.74 6.45
N ASP A 487 -10.03 -26.39 5.78
CA ASP A 487 -11.28 -27.17 5.72
C ASP A 487 -11.36 -28.12 4.51
N ALA A 488 -10.33 -28.14 3.65
CA ALA A 488 -10.32 -28.99 2.46
C ALA A 488 -10.34 -30.47 2.83
N SER A 489 -11.19 -31.23 2.14
CA SER A 489 -11.32 -32.67 2.37
C SER A 489 -10.07 -33.39 1.90
N TYR A 490 -9.36 -34.07 2.81
CA TYR A 490 -8.18 -34.85 2.42
C TYR A 490 -8.50 -35.92 1.37
N LEU A 491 -9.65 -36.59 1.49
CA LEU A 491 -10.01 -37.71 0.60
C LEU A 491 -10.59 -37.24 -0.73
N GLU A 492 -11.31 -36.12 -0.75
CA GLU A 492 -12.04 -35.67 -1.95
C GLU A 492 -11.28 -34.60 -2.73
N GLU A 493 -10.43 -33.82 -2.07
CA GLU A 493 -9.71 -32.69 -2.69
C GLU A 493 -8.20 -32.90 -2.71
N VAL A 494 -7.58 -33.24 -1.57
CA VAL A 494 -6.12 -33.23 -1.43
C VAL A 494 -5.44 -34.47 -2.01
N VAL A 495 -5.92 -35.68 -1.70
CA VAL A 495 -5.38 -36.95 -2.20
C VAL A 495 -5.54 -37.09 -3.72
N PRO A 496 -6.70 -36.79 -4.34
CA PRO A 496 -6.86 -36.89 -5.79
C PRO A 496 -6.27 -35.71 -6.56
N PHE A 497 -5.61 -34.76 -5.90
CA PHE A 497 -5.05 -33.58 -6.55
C PHE A 497 -3.91 -33.93 -7.50
N GLU A 498 -4.19 -33.76 -8.79
CA GLU A 498 -3.22 -33.86 -9.87
C GLU A 498 -3.48 -32.77 -10.91
N GLU A 499 -2.51 -31.88 -11.08
CA GLU A 499 -2.54 -30.83 -12.10
C GLU A 499 -1.48 -31.12 -13.16
N PHE A 500 -1.93 -31.23 -14.41
CA PHE A 500 -1.09 -31.54 -15.57
C PHE A 500 -0.71 -30.22 -16.21
N MET A 501 0.44 -29.66 -15.82
CA MET A 501 0.81 -28.32 -16.23
C MET A 501 1.69 -28.34 -17.47
N GLN A 502 1.41 -27.45 -18.40
CA GLN A 502 2.34 -27.05 -19.45
C GLN A 502 3.07 -25.78 -18.98
N LEU A 503 4.40 -25.80 -18.95
CA LEU A 503 5.18 -24.62 -18.62
C LEU A 503 5.50 -23.85 -19.90
N GLN A 504 5.34 -22.54 -19.83
CA GLN A 504 5.58 -21.62 -20.94
C GLN A 504 6.51 -20.50 -20.45
N SER A 505 7.25 -19.92 -21.40
CA SER A 505 8.14 -18.78 -21.17
C SER A 505 7.74 -17.67 -22.12
N THR A 506 7.73 -16.42 -21.65
CA THR A 506 7.52 -15.25 -22.51
C THR A 506 8.64 -15.08 -23.54
N GLU A 507 9.85 -15.54 -23.22
CA GLU A 507 11.00 -15.55 -24.15
C GLU A 507 11.85 -16.79 -23.90
N LYS A 508 11.71 -17.80 -24.77
CA LYS A 508 12.38 -19.10 -24.62
C LYS A 508 13.89 -19.01 -24.83
N MET A 509 14.39 -18.05 -25.61
CA MET A 509 15.83 -17.91 -25.81
C MET A 509 16.52 -17.42 -24.54
N VAL A 510 15.82 -16.63 -23.72
CA VAL A 510 16.35 -16.04 -22.49
C VAL A 510 16.03 -16.89 -21.28
N ALA A 511 14.80 -17.40 -21.14
CA ALA A 511 14.36 -18.17 -19.99
C ALA A 511 13.79 -19.52 -20.43
N GLN A 512 14.51 -20.60 -20.10
CA GLN A 512 14.18 -21.97 -20.49
C GLN A 512 13.72 -22.77 -19.27
N ALA A 513 12.62 -23.52 -19.44
CA ALA A 513 12.08 -24.43 -18.44
C ALA A 513 11.62 -25.74 -19.13
N PRO A 514 11.46 -26.86 -18.40
CA PRO A 514 10.86 -28.08 -18.94
C PRO A 514 9.47 -27.82 -19.50
N GLU A 515 9.03 -28.54 -20.54
CA GLU A 515 7.72 -28.27 -21.16
C GLU A 515 6.52 -28.67 -20.29
N TYR A 516 6.68 -29.70 -19.44
CA TYR A 516 5.58 -30.27 -18.67
C TYR A 516 5.96 -30.49 -17.21
N LEU A 517 4.99 -30.32 -16.33
CA LEU A 517 5.11 -30.53 -14.89
C LEU A 517 3.84 -31.22 -14.37
N LEU A 518 3.97 -32.44 -13.87
CA LEU A 518 2.91 -33.06 -13.07
C LEU A 518 3.03 -32.55 -11.63
N LEU A 519 2.05 -31.77 -11.20
CA LEU A 519 1.97 -31.26 -9.84
C LEU A 519 1.01 -32.12 -9.02
N THR A 520 1.51 -32.64 -7.90
CA THR A 520 0.74 -33.33 -6.87
C THR A 520 0.81 -32.56 -5.55
N ASN A 521 0.07 -32.99 -4.53
CA ASN A 521 0.00 -32.28 -3.24
C ASN A 521 1.37 -32.02 -2.57
N ASN A 522 2.37 -32.89 -2.78
CA ASN A 522 3.71 -32.72 -2.20
C ASN A 522 4.52 -31.56 -2.82
N GLY A 523 3.98 -30.94 -3.88
CA GLY A 523 4.68 -29.98 -4.71
C GLY A 523 5.69 -30.64 -5.65
N ARG A 524 6.24 -29.84 -6.56
CA ARG A 524 7.20 -30.30 -7.55
C ARG A 524 8.24 -29.23 -7.82
N SER A 525 9.50 -29.65 -7.90
CA SER A 525 10.60 -28.77 -8.30
C SER A 525 10.94 -28.93 -9.78
N PHE A 526 11.32 -27.84 -10.43
CA PHE A 526 11.88 -27.80 -11.77
C PHE A 526 12.96 -26.73 -11.85
N ASN A 527 13.77 -26.75 -12.91
CA ASN A 527 14.84 -25.78 -13.11
C ASN A 527 14.46 -24.77 -14.19
N ILE A 528 14.81 -23.50 -13.96
CA ILE A 528 14.78 -22.44 -14.96
C ILE A 528 16.23 -22.07 -15.28
N VAL A 529 16.59 -22.10 -16.56
CA VAL A 529 17.88 -21.61 -17.05
C VAL A 529 17.66 -20.22 -17.63
N VAL A 530 18.40 -19.23 -17.15
CA VAL A 530 18.36 -17.85 -17.67
C VAL A 530 19.67 -17.52 -18.37
N ASP A 531 19.57 -17.10 -19.63
CA ASP A 531 20.67 -16.68 -20.50
C ASP A 531 20.54 -15.19 -20.87
N PRO A 532 21.21 -14.28 -20.13
CA PRO A 532 21.20 -12.85 -20.42
C PRO A 532 22.29 -12.41 -21.42
N THR A 533 23.06 -13.33 -21.99
CA THR A 533 24.28 -12.99 -22.76
C THR A 533 23.99 -12.12 -23.97
N ASN A 534 22.95 -12.47 -24.73
CA ASN A 534 22.54 -11.78 -25.96
C ASN A 534 21.60 -10.57 -25.74
N LEU A 535 21.30 -10.22 -24.48
CA LEU A 535 20.46 -9.06 -24.19
C LEU A 535 21.21 -7.76 -24.44
N SER A 536 20.50 -6.74 -24.94
CA SER A 536 21.02 -5.37 -25.00
C SER A 536 21.14 -4.78 -23.59
N ASN A 537 21.90 -3.69 -23.44
CA ASN A 537 21.88 -2.93 -22.20
C ASN A 537 20.48 -2.34 -21.96
N GLY A 538 20.07 -2.25 -20.70
CA GLY A 538 18.76 -1.76 -20.29
C GLY A 538 18.02 -2.73 -19.36
N LEU A 539 16.73 -2.44 -19.16
CA LEU A 539 15.82 -3.20 -18.33
C LEU A 539 15.05 -4.21 -19.20
N HIS A 540 15.06 -5.48 -18.78
CA HIS A 540 14.33 -6.57 -19.40
C HIS A 540 13.45 -7.28 -18.37
N TYR A 541 12.29 -7.76 -18.82
CA TYR A 541 11.34 -8.49 -17.99
C TYR A 541 10.77 -9.69 -18.75
N TYR A 542 10.76 -10.84 -18.08
CA TYR A 542 10.24 -12.10 -18.60
C TYR A 542 9.46 -12.85 -17.51
N GLU A 543 8.62 -13.80 -17.92
CA GLU A 543 7.92 -14.71 -17.00
C GLU A 543 8.06 -16.15 -17.48
N VAL A 544 8.25 -17.08 -16.55
CA VAL A 544 7.96 -18.50 -16.75
C VAL A 544 6.69 -18.83 -15.98
N TYR A 545 5.70 -19.43 -16.64
CA TYR A 545 4.40 -19.65 -16.04
C TYR A 545 3.81 -21.02 -16.39
N GLY A 546 2.96 -21.54 -15.52
CA GLY A 546 2.29 -22.82 -15.70
C GLY A 546 0.82 -22.64 -16.05
N VAL A 547 0.36 -23.30 -17.11
CA VAL A 547 -1.05 -23.41 -17.48
C VAL A 547 -1.53 -24.84 -17.32
N ASP A 548 -2.77 -25.02 -16.88
CA ASP A 548 -3.40 -26.34 -16.85
C ASP A 548 -3.64 -26.82 -18.29
N PHE A 549 -3.09 -27.99 -18.63
CA PHE A 549 -3.22 -28.59 -19.96
C PHE A 549 -4.68 -28.95 -20.29
N LYS A 550 -5.46 -29.35 -19.29
CA LYS A 550 -6.88 -29.73 -19.47
C LYS A 550 -7.79 -28.51 -19.47
N ALA A 551 -7.41 -27.45 -18.77
CA ALA A 551 -8.17 -26.20 -18.72
C ALA A 551 -7.34 -24.93 -19.00
N PRO A 552 -6.79 -24.75 -20.22
CA PRO A 552 -5.95 -23.59 -20.55
C PRO A 552 -6.67 -22.24 -20.41
N TRP A 553 -8.01 -22.23 -20.53
CA TRP A 553 -8.83 -21.03 -20.38
C TRP A 553 -8.81 -20.42 -18.97
N ARG A 554 -8.33 -21.16 -17.96
CA ARG A 554 -8.08 -20.63 -16.60
C ARG A 554 -6.94 -19.62 -16.57
N GLY A 555 -6.14 -19.56 -17.64
CA GLY A 555 -4.93 -18.78 -17.73
C GLY A 555 -3.81 -19.34 -16.84
N PRO A 556 -2.72 -18.58 -16.65
CA PRO A 556 -1.62 -19.02 -15.80
C PRO A 556 -2.04 -19.21 -14.35
N LEU A 557 -1.72 -20.38 -13.79
CA LEU A 557 -1.98 -20.72 -12.38
C LEU A 557 -0.88 -20.19 -11.45
N PHE A 558 0.35 -20.10 -11.95
CA PHE A 558 1.47 -19.45 -11.27
C PHE A 558 2.38 -18.77 -12.31
N ARG A 559 3.18 -17.80 -11.85
CA ARG A 559 4.18 -17.07 -12.64
C ARG A 559 5.46 -16.95 -11.82
N VAL A 560 6.60 -17.11 -12.46
CA VAL A 560 7.92 -16.82 -11.90
C VAL A 560 8.45 -15.60 -12.64
N PRO A 561 8.43 -14.41 -12.01
CA PRO A 561 8.93 -13.20 -12.64
C PRO A 561 10.46 -13.23 -12.74
N ILE A 562 10.99 -12.77 -13.87
CA ILE A 562 12.42 -12.70 -14.17
C ILE A 562 12.72 -11.27 -14.62
N THR A 563 13.40 -10.51 -13.77
CA THR A 563 13.85 -9.14 -14.09
C THR A 563 15.35 -9.12 -14.27
N ILE A 564 15.82 -8.53 -15.38
CA ILE A 564 17.25 -8.44 -15.70
C ILE A 564 17.57 -6.99 -16.01
N VAL A 565 18.50 -6.42 -15.26
CA VAL A 565 19.02 -5.07 -15.48
C VAL A 565 20.43 -5.20 -16.02
N LYS A 566 20.64 -4.96 -17.32
CA LYS A 566 21.96 -4.99 -17.94
C LYS A 566 22.52 -3.56 -18.03
N PRO A 567 23.52 -3.21 -17.23
CA PRO A 567 24.02 -1.84 -17.13
C PRO A 567 24.79 -1.42 -18.38
N ILE A 568 24.84 -0.11 -18.62
CA ILE A 568 25.74 0.53 -19.57
C ILE A 568 27.07 0.76 -18.86
N SER A 569 28.14 0.16 -19.37
CA SER A 569 29.48 0.42 -18.88
C SER A 569 29.99 1.75 -19.47
N PRO A 570 30.33 2.75 -18.65
CA PRO A 570 30.85 4.02 -19.15
C PRO A 570 32.21 3.83 -19.83
N VAL A 571 32.48 4.64 -20.85
CA VAL A 571 33.73 4.60 -21.64
C VAL A 571 34.48 5.92 -21.46
N GLY A 572 35.82 5.87 -21.43
CA GLY A 572 36.69 7.05 -21.39
C GLY A 572 37.24 7.44 -20.02
N GLN A 573 38.06 8.50 -20.00
CA GLN A 573 38.58 9.15 -18.78
C GLN A 573 38.45 10.68 -18.93
N PRO A 574 37.56 11.34 -18.15
CA PRO A 574 36.65 10.77 -17.17
C PRO A 574 35.57 9.88 -17.81
N PRO A 575 35.03 8.87 -17.08
CA PRO A 575 33.96 8.02 -17.58
C PRO A 575 32.72 8.86 -17.89
N LEU A 576 32.27 8.85 -19.15
CA LEU A 576 31.14 9.64 -19.61
C LEU A 576 30.09 8.75 -20.28
N VAL A 577 28.81 9.01 -19.99
CA VAL A 577 27.67 8.46 -20.71
C VAL A 577 26.81 9.64 -21.18
N SER A 578 26.55 9.71 -22.48
CA SER A 578 25.73 10.76 -23.07
C SER A 578 24.55 10.17 -23.84
N PHE A 579 23.42 10.87 -23.79
CA PHE A 579 22.23 10.55 -24.55
C PHE A 579 21.84 11.80 -25.35
N LEU A 580 21.62 11.64 -26.65
CA LEU A 580 21.29 12.73 -27.56
C LEU A 580 19.85 12.58 -28.04
N ASP A 581 19.17 13.71 -28.20
CA ASP A 581 17.82 13.82 -28.79
C ASP A 581 16.76 12.90 -28.15
N VAL A 582 16.82 12.75 -26.82
CA VAL A 582 15.82 11.99 -26.06
C VAL A 582 14.48 12.74 -26.10
N ALA A 583 13.50 12.16 -26.79
CA ALA A 583 12.15 12.68 -26.82
C ALA A 583 11.40 12.33 -25.53
N PHE A 584 10.74 13.32 -24.94
CA PHE A 584 9.91 13.15 -23.77
C PHE A 584 8.51 13.66 -24.05
N LEU A 585 7.54 12.78 -23.90
CA LEU A 585 6.11 13.08 -23.95
C LEU A 585 5.53 12.97 -22.52
N PRO A 586 4.35 13.53 -22.23
CA PRO A 586 3.65 13.26 -20.98
C PRO A 586 3.58 11.75 -20.69
N GLY A 587 3.99 11.34 -19.48
CA GLY A 587 4.08 9.93 -19.09
C GLY A 587 5.36 9.20 -19.51
N THR A 588 6.25 9.82 -20.30
CA THR A 588 7.54 9.21 -20.68
C THR A 588 8.49 9.19 -19.50
N ILE A 589 9.10 8.03 -19.23
CA ILE A 589 10.11 7.89 -18.19
C ILE A 589 11.37 7.32 -18.82
N PHE A 590 12.45 8.09 -18.70
CA PHE A 590 13.76 7.70 -19.17
C PHE A 590 14.58 7.19 -17.97
N LEU A 591 15.01 5.92 -18.03
CA LEU A 591 15.69 5.25 -16.92
C LEU A 591 16.98 4.56 -17.39
N PRO A 592 18.06 5.32 -17.60
CA PRO A 592 19.34 4.74 -17.99
C PRO A 592 19.96 3.98 -16.81
N MET A 593 20.30 2.71 -17.04
CA MET A 593 20.95 1.84 -16.05
C MET A 593 22.46 1.86 -16.29
N GLN A 594 23.24 2.34 -15.34
CA GLN A 594 24.69 2.53 -15.51
C GLN A 594 25.47 1.72 -14.47
N ASP A 595 26.61 1.18 -14.88
CA ASP A 595 27.57 0.56 -13.98
C ASP A 595 28.48 1.61 -13.35
N TRP A 596 28.94 1.32 -12.13
CA TRP A 596 29.76 2.23 -11.36
C TRP A 596 31.14 1.64 -11.01
N VAL A 597 32.17 2.48 -11.12
CA VAL A 597 33.54 2.14 -10.74
C VAL A 597 33.81 2.66 -9.33
N ALA A 598 34.32 1.79 -8.45
CA ALA A 598 34.51 1.99 -7.02
C ALA A 598 35.29 3.25 -6.58
N GLN A 599 35.94 3.97 -7.50
CA GLN A 599 36.87 5.07 -7.23
C GLN A 599 36.26 6.47 -7.41
N ASN A 600 35.00 6.60 -7.83
CA ASN A 600 34.35 7.91 -7.99
C ASN A 600 33.73 8.37 -6.65
N HIS A 601 33.57 9.68 -6.41
CA HIS A 601 32.95 10.22 -5.17
C HIS A 601 31.67 11.03 -5.42
N ALA A 602 31.40 11.36 -6.67
CA ALA A 602 30.23 12.13 -7.07
C ALA A 602 29.86 11.80 -8.53
N VAL A 603 28.61 12.05 -8.89
CA VAL A 603 28.14 12.06 -10.28
C VAL A 603 27.64 13.46 -10.59
N GLU A 604 28.09 13.98 -11.72
CA GLU A 604 27.63 15.23 -12.32
C GLU A 604 26.71 14.87 -13.47
N SER A 605 25.50 15.41 -13.47
CA SER A 605 24.52 15.23 -14.53
C SER A 605 24.20 16.56 -15.18
N THR A 606 24.43 16.65 -16.49
CA THR A 606 24.11 17.84 -17.29
C THR A 606 22.98 17.50 -18.25
N LEU A 607 21.94 18.33 -18.28
CA LEU A 607 20.82 18.19 -19.21
C LEU A 607 20.64 19.50 -20.00
N THR A 608 20.49 19.36 -21.31
CA THR A 608 20.32 20.49 -22.25
C THR A 608 19.11 20.22 -23.16
N ARG A 609 18.20 21.21 -23.28
CA ARG A 609 16.99 21.10 -24.09
C ARG A 609 17.22 21.59 -25.52
N ASN A 610 17.18 20.68 -26.49
CA ASN A 610 17.16 20.98 -27.92
C ASN A 610 15.69 21.18 -28.41
N ARG A 611 15.44 22.15 -29.30
CA ARG A 611 14.08 22.51 -29.78
C ARG A 611 13.61 21.54 -30.87
N LEU A 612 12.32 21.15 -30.87
CA LEU A 612 11.61 20.59 -32.03
C LEU A 612 10.67 21.68 -32.59
N GLU A 613 10.64 21.85 -33.91
CA GLU A 613 10.08 23.02 -34.61
C GLU A 613 8.55 23.01 -34.81
N ASP A 614 7.81 21.97 -34.43
CA ASP A 614 6.38 21.87 -34.77
C ASP A 614 5.48 21.77 -33.54
N MET A 615 5.01 22.92 -33.03
CA MET A 615 3.65 23.21 -32.52
C MET A 615 3.65 24.40 -31.55
N MET A 616 2.72 25.33 -31.79
CA MET A 616 2.47 26.55 -31.01
C MET A 616 2.07 26.26 -29.55
N VAL A 617 3.03 26.11 -28.63
CA VAL A 617 2.81 26.35 -27.19
C VAL A 617 4.06 27.00 -26.59
N TRP A 618 3.95 28.28 -26.23
CA TRP A 618 4.96 29.03 -25.49
C TRP A 618 4.86 28.68 -23.99
N LEU A 619 5.60 27.67 -23.55
CA LEU A 619 5.88 27.43 -22.13
C LEU A 619 7.35 27.73 -21.89
N ASP A 620 7.64 28.84 -21.21
CA ASP A 620 8.99 29.33 -20.93
C ASP A 620 9.76 28.43 -19.93
N HIS A 621 9.04 27.60 -19.17
CA HIS A 621 9.62 26.68 -18.19
C HIS A 621 9.00 25.28 -18.31
N VAL A 622 9.83 24.24 -18.21
CA VAL A 622 9.42 22.83 -18.06
C VAL A 622 10.12 22.29 -16.82
N GLU A 623 9.37 21.65 -15.93
CA GLU A 623 9.90 20.99 -14.74
C GLU A 623 10.16 19.51 -15.04
N TRP A 624 11.33 19.01 -14.63
CA TRP A 624 11.68 17.60 -14.72
C TRP A 624 11.91 17.06 -13.31
N LEU A 625 11.41 15.85 -13.07
CA LEU A 625 11.71 15.12 -11.84
C LEU A 625 12.91 14.20 -12.08
N LEU A 626 14.02 14.49 -11.42
CA LEU A 626 15.21 13.66 -11.46
C LEU A 626 15.23 12.76 -10.22
N TYR A 627 15.36 11.46 -10.46
CA TYR A 627 15.34 10.45 -9.40
C TYR A 627 16.58 9.58 -9.50
N HIS A 628 17.39 9.59 -8.46
CA HIS A 628 18.56 8.73 -8.34
C HIS A 628 18.34 7.69 -7.26
N ASP A 629 18.48 6.42 -7.62
CA ASP A 629 18.44 5.31 -6.68
C ASP A 629 19.76 4.54 -6.71
N LEU A 630 20.42 4.51 -5.55
CA LEU A 630 21.62 3.72 -5.32
C LEU A 630 21.35 2.68 -4.23
N ILE A 631 21.46 1.40 -4.59
CA ILE A 631 21.42 0.30 -3.62
C ILE A 631 22.85 -0.05 -3.21
N LEU A 632 23.21 0.29 -1.98
CA LEU A 632 24.53 0.00 -1.42
C LEU A 632 24.59 -1.44 -0.85
N PRO A 633 25.66 -2.21 -1.11
CA PRO A 633 25.89 -3.50 -0.47
C PRO A 633 26.30 -3.30 0.99
N SER A 634 25.34 -3.04 1.88
CA SER A 634 25.58 -3.09 3.33
C SER A 634 24.36 -3.63 4.06
N ARG A 635 24.56 -4.20 5.26
CA ARG A 635 23.54 -4.79 6.15
C ARG A 635 22.30 -3.91 6.43
N ARG A 636 22.31 -2.64 6.01
CA ARG A 636 21.21 -1.70 6.19
C ARG A 636 20.29 -1.54 4.99
N ASN A 637 20.62 -2.02 3.77
CA ASN A 637 19.76 -2.05 2.56
C ASN A 637 18.71 -0.93 2.44
N LYS A 638 18.99 0.29 2.92
CA LYS A 638 18.12 1.44 2.69
C LYS A 638 18.55 1.97 1.33
N PRO A 639 17.69 1.89 0.29
CA PRO A 639 17.99 2.58 -0.95
C PRO A 639 18.22 4.06 -0.61
N LYS A 640 19.39 4.59 -1.00
CA LYS A 640 19.62 6.02 -0.92
C LYS A 640 18.97 6.60 -2.17
N VAL A 641 17.76 7.08 -1.95
CA VAL A 641 16.97 7.82 -2.93
C VAL A 641 17.23 9.30 -2.75
N THR A 642 17.69 9.96 -3.82
CA THR A 642 17.68 11.41 -3.92
C THR A 642 16.66 11.79 -4.98
N VAL A 643 15.67 12.61 -4.59
CA VAL A 643 14.68 13.18 -5.50
C VAL A 643 14.94 14.67 -5.57
N THR A 644 15.20 15.19 -6.77
CA THR A 644 15.26 16.63 -7.04
C THR A 644 14.21 16.99 -8.07
N LEU A 645 13.50 18.08 -7.82
CA LEU A 645 12.66 18.73 -8.82
C LEU A 645 13.46 19.90 -9.36
N ASP A 646 13.85 19.81 -10.62
CA ASP A 646 14.71 20.79 -11.26
C ASP A 646 13.92 21.47 -12.40
N SER A 647 14.01 22.81 -12.48
CA SER A 647 13.36 23.61 -13.51
C SER A 647 14.36 23.99 -14.61
N TYR A 648 13.96 23.80 -15.87
CA TYR A 648 14.88 23.93 -17.00
C TYR A 648 14.36 24.97 -17.99
N GLU A 649 15.25 25.89 -18.35
CA GLU A 649 15.03 26.92 -19.37
C GLU A 649 15.65 26.51 -20.71
N HIS A 650 15.04 26.97 -21.80
CA HIS A 650 15.56 26.69 -23.14
C HIS A 650 16.95 27.33 -23.35
N GLY A 651 17.89 26.56 -23.91
CA GLY A 651 19.22 27.03 -24.29
C GLY A 651 20.22 27.21 -23.14
N LYS A 652 19.86 26.84 -21.90
CA LYS A 652 20.78 26.82 -20.75
C LYS A 652 21.09 25.38 -20.33
N GLU A 653 22.36 25.13 -19.99
CA GLU A 653 22.76 23.90 -19.32
C GLU A 653 22.41 24.01 -17.84
N CYS A 654 21.73 23.00 -17.31
CA CYS A 654 21.46 22.89 -15.89
C CYS A 654 22.30 21.75 -15.31
N LEU A 655 22.97 22.03 -14.19
CA LEU A 655 23.89 21.11 -13.53
C LEU A 655 23.26 20.52 -12.28
N GLY A 656 23.14 19.19 -12.24
CA GLY A 656 22.82 18.43 -11.03
C GLY A 656 24.09 17.78 -10.48
N LEU A 657 24.33 17.91 -9.17
CA LEU A 657 25.47 17.29 -8.48
C LEU A 657 24.96 16.38 -7.36
N ILE A 658 25.37 15.11 -7.40
CA ILE A 658 24.99 14.13 -6.38
C ILE A 658 26.24 13.52 -5.78
N ARG A 659 26.32 13.62 -4.45
CA ARG A 659 27.41 13.06 -3.66
C ARG A 659 27.16 11.57 -3.44
N LEU A 660 28.16 10.75 -3.76
CA LEU A 660 28.16 9.32 -3.46
C LEU A 660 29.04 9.12 -2.21
N GLU A 661 28.51 8.52 -1.15
CA GLU A 661 29.33 8.13 0.01
C GLU A 661 29.91 6.74 -0.21
N GLU A 662 31.20 6.57 0.06
CA GLU A 662 31.89 5.27 -0.01
C GLU A 662 31.23 4.25 0.93
N ALA A 663 30.95 3.06 0.40
CA ALA A 663 30.71 1.89 1.24
C ALA A 663 32.07 1.36 1.69
N THR A 664 32.54 1.76 2.87
CA THR A 664 33.67 1.09 3.52
C THR A 664 33.25 -0.34 3.88
N VAL A 665 33.76 -1.31 3.13
CA VAL A 665 33.74 -2.72 3.51
C VAL A 665 34.83 -2.92 4.55
N ASP A 666 34.50 -2.76 5.83
CA ASP A 666 35.38 -3.18 6.91
C ASP A 666 35.49 -4.70 6.91
N VAL A 667 36.57 -5.23 6.33
CA VAL A 667 37.03 -6.60 6.60
C VAL A 667 37.61 -6.60 8.02
N LEU A 668 36.74 -6.72 9.02
CA LEU A 668 37.18 -6.94 10.40
C LEU A 668 37.67 -8.38 10.56
N HIS A 669 38.97 -8.56 10.33
CA HIS A 669 39.74 -9.58 11.02
C HIS A 669 39.65 -9.33 12.53
N ASN A 670 39.12 -10.30 13.27
CA ASN A 670 39.29 -10.58 14.70
C ASN A 670 39.46 -9.40 15.67
N GLY A 671 38.50 -9.21 16.59
CA GLY A 671 38.77 -8.56 17.87
C GLY A 671 37.62 -7.72 18.42
N VAL A 672 37.19 -8.08 19.62
CA VAL A 672 36.17 -7.42 20.46
C VAL A 672 36.51 -5.95 20.75
N THR A 673 35.54 -5.02 20.73
CA THR A 673 34.99 -4.25 21.89
C THR A 673 34.03 -3.14 21.42
N LEU A 674 32.82 -3.11 21.97
CA LEU A 674 31.80 -2.06 21.76
C LEU A 674 32.13 -0.77 22.54
N LYS A 675 32.09 0.38 21.88
CA LYS A 675 31.82 1.69 22.52
C LYS A 675 30.77 2.45 21.72
N GLN A 676 29.60 2.66 22.33
CA GLN A 676 28.58 3.62 21.89
C GLN A 676 29.10 5.04 22.10
N ASN A 677 28.97 5.91 21.10
CA ASN A 677 29.15 7.34 21.28
C ASN A 677 27.87 8.07 20.85
N ASN A 678 27.19 8.67 21.83
CA ASN A 678 26.01 9.52 21.67
C ASN A 678 26.46 10.94 21.29
N GLY A 679 26.18 11.38 20.07
CA GLY A 679 26.38 12.76 19.63
C GLY A 679 25.09 13.58 19.80
N LYS A 680 25.04 14.41 20.85
CA LYS A 680 24.02 15.45 21.07
C LYS A 680 24.21 16.61 20.09
N HIS A 681 23.11 17.08 19.49
CA HIS A 681 23.04 18.38 18.83
C HIS A 681 23.08 19.51 19.88
N SER A 682 24.09 20.38 19.82
CA SER A 682 24.12 21.68 20.50
C SER A 682 23.88 22.79 19.46
N ARG A 683 22.88 23.63 19.73
CA ARG A 683 22.58 24.88 19.00
C ARG A 683 23.65 25.92 19.31
N GLU A 684 24.29 26.47 18.29
CA GLU A 684 25.13 27.67 18.41
C GLU A 684 24.24 28.92 18.54
N ARG A 685 24.59 29.77 19.52
CA ARG A 685 24.17 31.16 19.62
C ARG A 685 25.33 32.03 19.18
N ASP A 686 25.00 33.02 18.37
CA ASP A 686 25.88 34.14 18.03
C ASP A 686 26.33 34.89 19.29
N ASP A 687 27.64 35.09 19.45
CA ASP A 687 28.19 36.16 20.27
C ASP A 687 29.21 36.96 19.47
N LYS A 688 28.90 38.24 19.28
CA LYS A 688 29.81 39.28 18.81
C LYS A 688 30.71 39.70 19.98
N GLY A 689 32.00 39.91 19.72
CA GLY A 689 32.82 40.74 20.60
C GLY A 689 34.33 40.51 20.51
N ASN A 690 34.96 41.21 19.57
CA ASN A 690 36.40 41.28 19.35
C ASN A 690 37.12 42.10 20.45
N SER A 691 38.21 41.56 21.02
CA SER A 691 39.45 42.25 21.47
C SER A 691 40.40 41.13 21.99
N LEU A 692 41.66 40.95 21.61
CA LEU A 692 42.74 41.88 21.26
C LEU A 692 43.81 41.15 20.41
N MET A 693 44.41 41.93 19.51
CA MET A 693 45.59 41.70 18.64
C MET A 693 45.44 40.79 17.42
#